data_AF-A0A166MRJ2-F1
#
_entry.id   AF-A0A166MRJ2-F1
#
_cell.length_a   1.000
_cell.length_b   1.000
_cell.length_c   1.000
_cell.angle_alpha   90.00
_cell.angle_beta   90.00
_cell.angle_gamma   90.00
#
_symmetry.space_group_name_H-M   'P 1'
#
loop_
_entity.id
_entity.type
_entity.pdbx_description
1 polymer ?
#
loop_
_entity_poly.entity_id
_entity_poly.type
_entity_poly.pdbx_seq_one_letter_code
_entity_poly.pdbx_strand_id
1 'polypeptide(L)'
;VFIAGSGPIGATYARLLVDRGYSVCMVEIGDVQLVRAVTSHPSALTPSSSDGLHPGAHLKNEIRFQKDIDAFVRSGALSTVSIPTSSMVLPTLDPAAYRVDPKDGEAVITHGRNPNQKIFDNLGAEAVTRCVGGMSTHWTCATPELVEGIERPKIFANNKEDHDEWEKLYNAARTLIGTSSTQFDESIRHNTVLDALKKDPRFKDRGVRALPLACHRINDGPYVRWHSAENVSHTQLPPVGNRGFFRLLCNTRCTKLYESGGEIQLVEVRDLIKAMQGETDIDFGIKAKVYIVAAGAVATPQILANSGFGGLRNQEAATNVLIPSLGKRITEQPMAFCQIVLRQVDAVDKDKDDEGKERPEWWTSAVTAQKTEFPNDPIKMRGSPARYSPVQDPEPQVNIPVSEKFPWHAQIHRDAFSYGEAGPLIDARLVVDLRFFGMQDGVPENRIIFENDYKDTYGMPQATFHYLPTPARAKQATDMMNDMTNAAHVLGGYLPGSNPQFMTPGLALHLGGSIRLGTTGEKAESVADYNSRVWNTKNLYVAGNGTIPTAFAGNPTLTSICFAIRSAFAIHEYLKSAGTAAAATESFSSTMVVPDKYKTPQKVGTRSVVPDSIIKPTPKEWLAWVNENKRHTELRDLTTSVFAHA
;
A
#
# COMPACT_ATOMS: atom_id res chain seq x y z
N VAL A 1 -11.51 -3.71 20.12
CA VAL A 1 -10.54 -4.23 19.14
C VAL A 1 -9.33 -3.33 19.16
N PHE A 2 -8.13 -3.90 19.12
CA PHE A 2 -6.87 -3.17 18.97
C PHE A 2 -6.34 -3.33 17.55
N ILE A 3 -5.80 -2.25 16.96
CA ILE A 3 -5.14 -2.26 15.65
C ILE A 3 -3.78 -1.54 15.75
N ALA A 4 -2.70 -2.18 15.32
CA ALA A 4 -1.40 -1.52 15.13
C ALA A 4 -1.20 -1.20 13.64
N GLY A 5 -1.01 0.08 13.32
CA GLY A 5 -0.82 0.58 11.95
C GLY A 5 -2.09 1.19 11.37
N SER A 6 -1.95 2.38 10.78
CA SER A 6 -3.06 3.19 10.23
C SER A 6 -3.06 3.28 8.70
N GLY A 7 -2.27 2.44 8.02
CA GLY A 7 -2.31 2.31 6.56
C GLY A 7 -3.68 1.87 6.03
N PRO A 8 -3.86 1.76 4.70
CA PRO A 8 -5.16 1.47 4.09
C PRO A 8 -5.77 0.14 4.57
N ILE A 9 -4.93 -0.83 4.94
CA ILE A 9 -5.35 -2.12 5.47
C ILE A 9 -5.85 -1.97 6.92
N GLY A 10 -5.13 -1.26 7.79
CA GLY A 10 -5.59 -0.96 9.15
C GLY A 10 -6.88 -0.14 9.16
N ALA A 11 -6.98 0.85 8.27
CA ALA A 11 -8.19 1.63 8.04
C ALA A 11 -9.38 0.76 7.60
N THR A 12 -9.15 -0.27 6.77
CA THR A 12 -10.18 -1.23 6.36
C THR A 12 -10.79 -1.95 7.57
N TYR A 13 -9.96 -2.49 8.47
CA TYR A 13 -10.45 -3.11 9.70
C TYR A 13 -11.19 -2.12 10.59
N ALA A 14 -10.62 -0.94 10.80
CA ALA A 14 -11.25 0.09 11.63
C ALA A 14 -12.64 0.44 11.09
N ARG A 15 -12.75 0.73 9.79
CA ARG A 15 -14.02 1.04 9.13
C ARG A 15 -15.04 -0.07 9.33
N LEU A 16 -14.70 -1.30 8.94
CA LEU A 16 -15.65 -2.42 8.93
C LEU A 16 -16.12 -2.85 10.33
N LEU A 17 -15.27 -2.71 11.34
CA LEU A 17 -15.58 -3.09 12.72
C LEU A 17 -16.30 -1.96 13.48
N VAL A 18 -15.91 -0.70 13.27
CA VAL A 18 -16.60 0.46 13.85
C VAL A 18 -18.03 0.54 13.32
N ASP A 19 -18.24 0.35 12.01
CA ASP A 19 -19.58 0.34 11.41
C ASP A 19 -20.47 -0.81 11.91
N ARG A 20 -19.88 -1.81 12.57
CA ARG A 20 -20.59 -2.93 13.22
C ARG A 20 -20.78 -2.75 14.74
N GLY A 21 -20.54 -1.54 15.25
CA GLY A 21 -20.76 -1.20 16.66
C GLY A 21 -19.58 -1.52 17.58
N TYR A 22 -18.43 -1.95 17.07
CA TYR A 22 -17.28 -2.30 17.92
C TYR A 22 -16.44 -1.08 18.29
N SER A 23 -16.01 -1.00 19.55
CA SER A 23 -14.99 -0.04 19.98
C SER A 23 -13.61 -0.45 19.48
N VAL A 24 -12.96 0.41 18.71
CA VAL A 24 -11.65 0.22 18.08
C VAL A 24 -10.65 1.24 18.62
N CYS A 25 -9.51 0.76 19.09
CA CYS A 25 -8.32 1.56 19.41
C CYS A 25 -7.23 1.23 18.41
N MET A 26 -6.85 2.21 17.59
CA MET A 26 -5.77 2.12 16.62
C MET A 26 -4.56 2.90 17.12
N VAL A 27 -3.37 2.34 16.96
CA VAL A 27 -2.10 3.03 17.24
C VAL A 27 -1.28 3.16 15.96
N GLU A 28 -0.64 4.31 15.78
CA GLU A 28 0.26 4.61 14.68
C GLU A 28 1.56 5.15 15.25
N ILE A 29 2.69 4.62 14.77
CA ILE A 29 4.02 5.04 15.24
C ILE A 29 4.37 6.45 14.74
N GLY A 30 3.87 6.83 13.57
CA GLY A 30 4.04 8.17 13.01
C GLY A 30 2.95 9.16 13.43
N ASP A 31 3.11 10.41 12.97
CA ASP A 31 2.14 11.48 13.19
C ASP A 31 1.24 11.72 11.96
N VAL A 32 0.23 12.58 12.14
CA VAL A 32 -0.62 13.08 11.07
C VAL A 32 0.16 14.06 10.20
N GLN A 33 0.28 13.75 8.92
CA GLN A 33 0.68 14.74 7.92
C GLN A 33 -0.57 15.57 7.55
N LEU A 34 -0.54 16.87 7.84
CA LEU A 34 -1.69 17.75 7.64
C LEU A 34 -1.90 18.03 6.16
N VAL A 35 -3.01 17.54 5.61
CA VAL A 35 -3.53 17.94 4.29
C VAL A 35 -4.93 18.49 4.51
N ARG A 36 -5.18 19.73 4.04
CA ARG A 36 -6.54 20.29 3.98
C ARG A 36 -7.29 19.66 2.81
N ALA A 37 -8.51 19.17 3.01
CA ALA A 37 -9.28 18.69 1.87
C ALA A 37 -9.72 19.83 0.96
N VAL A 38 -9.52 19.59 -0.33
CA VAL A 38 -10.31 20.22 -1.38
C VAL A 38 -11.60 19.40 -1.48
N THR A 39 -12.71 19.93 -0.95
CA THR A 39 -14.04 19.33 -1.16
C THR A 39 -14.66 19.93 -2.42
N SER A 40 -15.45 19.15 -3.15
CA SER A 40 -16.18 19.60 -4.34
C SER A 40 -17.39 20.48 -4.02
N HIS A 41 -17.67 20.78 -2.74
CA HIS A 41 -18.90 21.43 -2.32
C HIS A 41 -18.71 22.78 -1.60
N PRO A 42 -19.27 23.88 -2.15
CA PRO A 42 -19.19 25.22 -1.54
C PRO A 42 -19.85 25.36 -0.16
N SER A 43 -20.75 24.43 0.24
CA SER A 43 -21.50 24.51 1.49
C SER A 43 -20.77 23.92 2.72
N ALA A 44 -19.57 23.34 2.55
CA ALA A 44 -18.77 22.84 3.66
C ALA A 44 -17.90 23.91 4.36
N LEU A 45 -18.05 25.18 3.97
CA LEU A 45 -17.38 26.34 4.59
C LEU A 45 -18.15 26.89 5.81
N THR A 46 -18.91 26.07 6.53
CA THR A 46 -19.35 26.45 7.86
C THR A 46 -18.23 26.16 8.86
N PRO A 47 -17.67 27.18 9.54
CA PRO A 47 -16.65 26.99 10.55
C PRO A 47 -17.29 26.41 11.81
N SER A 48 -17.56 25.10 11.80
CA SER A 48 -18.02 24.39 12.99
C SER A 48 -17.27 23.07 13.11
N SER A 49 -16.29 23.10 14.03
CA SER A 49 -15.52 21.99 14.60
C SER A 49 -14.65 21.16 13.64
N SER A 50 -13.34 21.46 13.66
CA SER A 50 -12.20 20.86 12.94
C SER A 50 -12.02 21.33 11.49
N ASP A 51 -11.01 22.18 11.30
CA ASP A 51 -10.57 22.85 10.07
C ASP A 51 -10.22 21.88 8.91
N GLY A 52 -11.18 21.16 8.31
CA GLY A 52 -10.99 20.46 7.04
C GLY A 52 -9.69 19.63 6.93
N LEU A 53 -9.24 19.04 8.04
CA LEU A 53 -8.03 18.22 8.16
C LEU A 53 -8.40 16.77 7.91
N HIS A 54 -7.69 16.12 6.99
CA HIS A 54 -7.98 14.76 6.55
C HIS A 54 -6.78 13.85 6.88
N PRO A 55 -6.73 13.24 8.08
CA PRO A 55 -5.64 12.36 8.47
C PRO A 55 -5.47 11.19 7.50
N GLY A 56 -4.24 10.95 7.05
CA GLY A 56 -3.93 9.89 6.10
C GLY A 56 -4.39 10.18 4.67
N ALA A 57 -4.76 11.41 4.34
CA ALA A 57 -5.03 11.83 2.97
C ALA A 57 -3.79 11.73 2.09
N HIS A 58 -4.01 11.54 0.80
CA HIS A 58 -2.94 11.51 -0.18
C HIS A 58 -2.28 12.89 -0.33
N LEU A 59 -0.95 12.97 -0.14
CA LEU A 59 -0.19 14.21 -0.17
C LEU A 59 -0.21 14.86 -1.57
N LYS A 60 -0.16 14.05 -2.64
CA LYS A 60 -0.34 14.49 -4.05
C LYS A 60 -1.68 15.22 -4.33
N ASN A 61 -2.63 15.22 -3.39
CA ASN A 61 -3.86 16.01 -3.53
C ASN A 61 -3.65 17.52 -3.33
N GLU A 62 -2.49 17.95 -2.81
CA GLU A 62 -2.14 19.37 -2.76
C GLU A 62 -2.05 19.96 -4.19
N ILE A 63 -2.68 21.11 -4.41
CA ILE A 63 -2.69 21.79 -5.72
C ILE A 63 -1.27 22.02 -6.24
N ARG A 64 -0.31 22.28 -5.35
CA ARG A 64 1.11 22.45 -5.69
C ARG A 64 1.65 21.23 -6.44
N PHE A 65 1.45 20.02 -5.92
CA PHE A 65 1.95 18.79 -6.54
C PHE A 65 1.18 18.42 -7.82
N GLN A 66 -0.06 18.87 -7.98
CA GLN A 66 -0.78 18.66 -9.24
C GLN A 66 -0.39 19.65 -10.34
N LYS A 67 0.17 20.81 -9.97
CA LYS A 67 0.75 21.78 -10.92
C LYS A 67 2.22 21.49 -11.24
N ASP A 68 2.94 20.90 -10.28
CA ASP A 68 4.33 20.48 -10.38
C ASP A 68 4.49 19.08 -9.78
N ILE A 69 4.18 18.06 -10.59
CA ILE A 69 4.21 16.65 -10.17
C ILE A 69 5.62 16.19 -9.81
N ASP A 70 6.63 16.76 -10.46
CA ASP A 70 8.02 16.37 -10.27
C ASP A 70 8.56 16.83 -8.90
N ALA A 71 7.94 17.86 -8.29
CA ALA A 71 8.23 18.25 -6.91
C ALA A 71 7.83 17.18 -5.87
N PHE A 72 6.91 16.27 -6.19
CA PHE A 72 6.42 15.26 -5.26
C PHE A 72 7.48 14.20 -4.90
N VAL A 73 8.45 13.97 -5.79
CA VAL A 73 9.58 13.04 -5.59
C VAL A 73 10.37 13.34 -4.32
N ARG A 74 10.49 14.62 -3.97
CA ARG A 74 11.34 15.10 -2.86
C ARG A 74 10.64 15.08 -1.49
N SER A 75 9.49 14.43 -1.36
CA SER A 75 8.66 14.45 -0.15
C SER A 75 9.20 13.63 1.04
N GLY A 76 10.30 12.88 0.88
CA GLY A 76 11.11 12.34 2.00
C GLY A 76 10.44 11.28 2.88
N ALA A 77 9.38 10.61 2.42
CA ALA A 77 8.57 9.71 3.26
C ALA A 77 9.13 8.28 3.44
N LEU A 78 10.19 7.90 2.71
CA LEU A 78 10.76 6.55 2.71
C LEU A 78 11.96 6.44 3.65
N SER A 79 11.85 5.59 4.67
CA SER A 79 12.95 5.23 5.58
C SER A 79 13.46 3.84 5.21
N THR A 80 14.68 3.77 4.67
CA THR A 80 15.32 2.50 4.29
C THR A 80 15.43 1.55 5.48
N VAL A 81 15.15 0.28 5.25
CA VAL A 81 15.01 -0.74 6.31
C VAL A 81 16.36 -1.25 6.81
N SER A 82 17.26 -1.64 5.90
CA SER A 82 18.52 -2.29 6.25
C SER A 82 19.66 -1.76 5.38
N ILE A 83 20.45 -0.83 5.94
CA ILE A 83 21.59 -0.21 5.24
C ILE A 83 22.87 -0.91 5.72
N PRO A 84 23.60 -1.64 4.86
CA PRO A 84 24.83 -2.31 5.27
C PRO A 84 25.94 -1.32 5.66
N THR A 85 26.88 -1.77 6.49
CA THR A 85 28.13 -1.03 6.71
C THR A 85 28.95 -0.93 5.41
N SER A 86 29.71 0.16 5.25
CA SER A 86 30.64 0.31 4.12
C SER A 86 31.98 0.84 4.60
N SER A 87 33.06 0.48 3.91
CA SER A 87 34.39 1.07 4.09
C SER A 87 34.38 2.50 3.53
N MET A 88 33.93 3.47 4.33
CA MET A 88 34.00 4.88 3.97
C MET A 88 35.41 5.40 4.22
N VAL A 89 36.40 4.85 3.50
CA VAL A 89 37.71 5.50 3.40
C VAL A 89 37.62 6.45 2.21
N LEU A 90 37.53 7.75 2.49
CA LEU A 90 37.65 8.78 1.47
C LEU A 90 39.12 9.24 1.47
N PRO A 91 39.98 8.68 0.59
CA PRO A 91 41.43 8.90 0.65
C PRO A 91 41.83 10.34 0.32
N THR A 92 40.89 11.14 -0.17
CA THR A 92 41.05 12.55 -0.52
C THR A 92 40.67 13.49 0.62
N LEU A 93 40.39 12.99 1.83
CA LEU A 93 40.21 13.84 3.01
C LEU A 93 41.52 14.56 3.35
N ASP A 94 41.39 15.73 3.99
CA ASP A 94 42.52 16.46 4.56
C ASP A 94 43.38 15.50 5.40
N PRO A 95 44.72 15.45 5.23
CA PRO A 95 45.59 14.57 6.00
C PRO A 95 45.51 14.74 7.54
N ALA A 96 45.02 15.88 8.03
CA ALA A 96 44.77 16.13 9.45
C ALA A 96 43.39 15.66 9.93
N ALA A 97 42.48 15.30 9.03
CA ALA A 97 41.17 14.76 9.40
C ALA A 97 41.31 13.38 10.05
N TYR A 98 40.37 13.05 10.94
CA TYR A 98 40.30 11.74 11.56
C TYR A 98 40.17 10.65 10.49
N ARG A 99 40.99 9.60 10.61
CA ARG A 99 40.98 8.41 9.76
C ARG A 99 40.94 7.18 10.64
N VAL A 100 40.18 6.18 10.22
CA VAL A 100 40.15 4.87 10.88
C VAL A 100 41.51 4.20 10.69
N ASP A 101 42.11 3.70 11.77
CA ASP A 101 43.34 2.91 11.66
C ASP A 101 42.98 1.58 10.95
N PRO A 102 43.69 1.16 9.89
CA PRO A 102 43.45 -0.13 9.24
C PRO A 102 43.44 -1.33 10.20
N LYS A 103 44.06 -1.21 11.38
CA LYS A 103 44.05 -2.25 12.43
C LYS A 103 42.70 -2.38 13.15
N ASP A 104 41.88 -1.35 13.13
CA ASP A 104 40.57 -1.31 13.81
C ASP A 104 39.44 -1.92 12.94
N GLY A 105 39.78 -2.40 11.74
CA GLY A 105 38.87 -3.06 10.80
C GLY A 105 38.34 -2.14 9.68
N GLU A 106 37.80 -2.74 8.62
CA GLU A 106 37.40 -2.03 7.40
C GLU A 106 35.97 -1.45 7.45
N ALA A 107 35.16 -1.83 8.46
CA ALA A 107 33.74 -1.49 8.53
C ALA A 107 33.45 -0.53 9.70
N VAL A 108 33.10 0.71 9.37
CA VAL A 108 32.64 1.70 10.37
C VAL A 108 31.12 1.61 10.50
N ILE A 109 30.63 1.36 11.72
CA ILE A 109 29.20 1.47 12.04
C ILE A 109 28.89 2.96 12.19
N THR A 110 28.22 3.54 11.19
CA THR A 110 27.81 4.94 11.20
C THR A 110 26.34 5.07 10.83
N HIS A 111 25.69 6.16 11.23
CA HIS A 111 24.39 6.60 10.69
C HIS A 111 23.27 5.53 10.68
N GLY A 112 23.16 4.71 11.73
CA GLY A 112 22.10 3.69 11.82
C GLY A 112 22.25 2.52 10.84
N ARG A 113 23.46 2.28 10.32
CA ARG A 113 23.77 1.13 9.47
C ARG A 113 23.69 -0.18 10.25
N ASN A 114 23.24 -1.23 9.56
CA ASN A 114 23.14 -2.59 10.03
C ASN A 114 24.43 -3.37 9.73
N PRO A 115 25.26 -3.70 10.75
CA PRO A 115 26.49 -4.46 10.56
C PRO A 115 26.26 -5.93 10.18
N ASN A 116 25.05 -6.46 10.42
CA ASN A 116 24.71 -7.84 10.07
C ASN A 116 24.14 -7.98 8.65
N GLN A 117 23.84 -6.85 7.97
CA GLN A 117 23.38 -6.89 6.59
C GLN A 117 24.55 -7.09 5.64
N LYS A 118 24.50 -8.17 4.85
CA LYS A 118 25.43 -8.33 3.74
C LYS A 118 24.89 -7.58 2.52
N ILE A 119 25.79 -7.02 1.73
CA ILE A 119 25.43 -6.16 0.59
C ILE A 119 24.74 -6.97 -0.53
N PHE A 120 25.21 -8.19 -0.77
CA PHE A 120 24.86 -8.98 -1.96
C PHE A 120 23.52 -9.74 -1.88
N ASP A 121 22.93 -9.87 -0.68
CA ASP A 121 21.65 -10.56 -0.44
C ASP A 121 20.63 -9.64 0.25
N ASN A 122 20.75 -8.33 -0.01
CA ASN A 122 19.90 -7.30 0.58
C ASN A 122 18.76 -6.88 -0.35
N LEU A 123 17.63 -6.47 0.23
CA LEU A 123 16.68 -5.57 -0.42
C LEU A 123 17.07 -4.12 -0.11
N GLY A 124 18.13 -3.64 -0.76
CA GLY A 124 18.82 -2.39 -0.38
C GLY A 124 17.99 -1.11 -0.51
N ALA A 125 16.89 -1.13 -1.27
CA ALA A 125 15.95 -0.01 -1.39
C ALA A 125 14.62 -0.25 -0.67
N GLU A 126 14.44 -1.41 0.00
CA GLU A 126 13.26 -1.64 0.82
C GLU A 126 13.15 -0.56 1.89
N ALA A 127 11.98 0.05 1.98
CA ALA A 127 11.74 1.17 2.86
C ALA A 127 10.37 1.07 3.54
N VAL A 128 10.22 1.78 4.64
CA VAL A 128 8.95 1.92 5.36
C VAL A 128 8.58 3.39 5.50
N THR A 129 7.27 3.67 5.59
CA THR A 129 6.75 5.01 5.88
C THR A 129 5.97 4.99 7.18
N ARG A 130 6.31 5.96 8.04
CA ARG A 130 5.75 6.09 9.39
C ARG A 130 4.99 7.42 9.49
N CYS A 131 3.73 7.39 9.11
CA CYS A 131 2.78 8.49 9.27
C CYS A 131 1.36 7.92 9.30
N VAL A 132 0.39 8.71 9.76
CA VAL A 132 -1.01 8.32 9.63
C VAL A 132 -1.35 8.12 8.15
N GLY A 133 -1.92 6.95 7.82
CA GLY A 133 -2.19 6.53 6.44
C GLY A 133 -1.05 5.75 5.76
N GLY A 134 0.14 5.69 6.36
CA GLY A 134 1.29 4.93 5.86
C GLY A 134 1.65 5.28 4.42
N MET A 135 2.05 4.28 3.62
CA MET A 135 2.43 4.48 2.22
C MET A 135 1.30 4.98 1.31
N SER A 136 0.02 4.82 1.72
CA SER A 136 -1.10 5.32 0.90
C SER A 136 -1.14 6.85 0.80
N THR A 137 -0.35 7.55 1.62
CA THR A 137 -0.17 9.01 1.53
C THR A 137 0.61 9.43 0.28
N HIS A 138 1.37 8.53 -0.35
CA HIS A 138 2.22 8.83 -1.51
C HIS A 138 2.30 7.73 -2.57
N TRP A 139 1.55 6.64 -2.43
CA TRP A 139 1.50 5.56 -3.42
C TRP A 139 0.94 6.01 -4.79
N THR A 140 1.18 5.21 -5.82
CA THR A 140 0.71 5.50 -7.19
C THR A 140 -0.76 5.18 -7.43
N CYS A 141 -1.46 4.64 -6.43
CA CYS A 141 -2.87 4.25 -6.48
C CYS A 141 -3.22 3.13 -7.47
N ALA A 142 -2.24 2.45 -8.08
CA ALA A 142 -2.49 1.30 -8.93
C ALA A 142 -3.14 0.14 -8.14
N THR A 143 -4.30 -0.32 -8.60
CA THR A 143 -5.12 -1.35 -7.95
C THR A 143 -5.56 -2.45 -8.93
N PRO A 144 -4.62 -3.14 -9.60
CA PRO A 144 -4.96 -4.32 -10.39
C PRO A 144 -5.41 -5.48 -9.49
N GLU A 145 -6.17 -6.39 -10.07
CA GLU A 145 -6.47 -7.68 -9.47
C GLU A 145 -5.35 -8.67 -9.81
N LEU A 146 -5.03 -9.58 -8.89
CA LEU A 146 -4.11 -10.67 -9.17
C LEU A 146 -4.82 -11.72 -10.01
N VAL A 147 -4.13 -12.20 -11.05
CA VAL A 147 -4.74 -13.09 -12.05
C VAL A 147 -4.96 -14.49 -11.49
N GLU A 148 -6.19 -15.01 -11.66
CA GLU A 148 -6.56 -16.37 -11.29
C GLU A 148 -5.66 -17.41 -11.98
N GLY A 149 -5.21 -18.41 -11.23
CA GLY A 149 -4.35 -19.49 -11.74
C GLY A 149 -2.89 -19.11 -11.98
N ILE A 150 -2.52 -17.83 -11.84
CA ILE A 150 -1.15 -17.34 -12.02
C ILE A 150 -0.61 -16.71 -10.73
N GLU A 151 -1.30 -15.70 -10.22
CA GLU A 151 -0.85 -14.89 -9.08
C GLU A 151 -1.77 -15.01 -7.87
N ARG A 152 -3.08 -15.18 -8.12
CA ARG A 152 -4.10 -15.11 -7.07
C ARG A 152 -3.99 -16.31 -6.12
N PRO A 153 -3.88 -16.08 -4.80
CA PRO A 153 -3.85 -17.17 -3.82
C PRO A 153 -5.14 -17.98 -3.82
N LYS A 154 -5.04 -19.27 -3.53
CA LYS A 154 -6.19 -20.17 -3.47
C LYS A 154 -6.69 -20.32 -2.04
N ILE A 155 -7.83 -19.69 -1.74
CA ILE A 155 -8.52 -19.72 -0.44
C ILE A 155 -9.24 -21.05 -0.26
N PHE A 156 -9.91 -21.53 -1.31
CA PHE A 156 -10.71 -22.76 -1.29
C PHE A 156 -10.18 -23.78 -2.31
N ALA A 157 -10.23 -25.07 -1.95
CA ALA A 157 -9.81 -26.14 -2.84
C ALA A 157 -10.70 -26.23 -4.11
N ASN A 158 -12.01 -25.95 -3.96
CA ASN A 158 -12.97 -25.89 -5.06
C ASN A 158 -12.79 -24.60 -5.86
N ASN A 159 -12.50 -24.72 -7.16
CA ASN A 159 -12.22 -23.56 -8.01
C ASN A 159 -13.41 -22.60 -8.15
N LYS A 160 -14.65 -23.12 -8.17
CA LYS A 160 -15.84 -22.25 -8.29
C LYS A 160 -16.06 -21.45 -7.02
N GLU A 161 -15.95 -22.09 -5.86
CA GLU A 161 -16.08 -21.42 -4.56
C GLU A 161 -14.98 -20.38 -4.36
N ASP A 162 -13.74 -20.70 -4.75
CA ASP A 162 -12.60 -19.77 -4.72
C ASP A 162 -12.83 -18.55 -5.62
N HIS A 163 -13.24 -18.78 -6.87
CA HIS A 163 -13.56 -17.72 -7.82
C HIS A 163 -14.69 -16.83 -7.31
N ASP A 164 -15.81 -17.42 -6.86
CA ASP A 164 -16.97 -16.68 -6.34
C ASP A 164 -16.60 -15.82 -5.11
N GLU A 165 -15.70 -16.31 -4.24
CA GLU A 165 -15.21 -15.55 -3.09
C GLU A 165 -14.33 -14.37 -3.53
N TRP A 166 -13.34 -14.61 -4.39
CA TRP A 166 -12.46 -13.56 -4.88
C TRP A 166 -13.20 -12.47 -5.63
N GLU A 167 -14.19 -12.82 -6.45
CA GLU A 167 -15.05 -11.85 -7.13
C GLU A 167 -15.76 -10.93 -6.11
N LYS A 168 -16.33 -11.50 -5.04
CA LYS A 168 -16.97 -10.70 -3.98
C LYS A 168 -15.96 -9.79 -3.28
N LEU A 169 -14.81 -10.32 -2.92
CA LEU A 169 -13.78 -9.59 -2.20
C LEU A 169 -13.20 -8.44 -3.03
N TYR A 170 -12.88 -8.68 -4.30
CA TYR A 170 -12.37 -7.62 -5.17
C TYR A 170 -13.44 -6.57 -5.49
N ASN A 171 -14.70 -6.96 -5.71
CA ASN A 171 -15.81 -6.00 -5.85
C ASN A 171 -15.91 -5.08 -4.62
N ALA A 172 -15.87 -5.66 -3.42
CA ALA A 172 -15.92 -4.90 -2.18
C ALA A 172 -14.67 -4.01 -2.00
N ALA A 173 -13.48 -4.53 -2.30
CA ALA A 173 -12.22 -3.80 -2.18
C ALA A 173 -12.16 -2.61 -3.15
N ARG A 174 -12.55 -2.79 -4.42
CA ARG A 174 -12.64 -1.72 -5.42
C ARG A 174 -13.57 -0.61 -4.97
N THR A 175 -14.74 -0.98 -4.45
CA THR A 175 -15.74 -0.03 -3.93
C THR A 175 -15.20 0.75 -2.73
N LEU A 176 -14.54 0.04 -1.80
CA LEU A 176 -14.03 0.63 -0.56
C LEU A 176 -12.88 1.61 -0.81
N ILE A 177 -11.94 1.26 -1.69
CA ILE A 177 -10.78 2.11 -1.98
C ILE A 177 -11.07 3.15 -3.06
N GLY A 178 -12.11 2.95 -3.89
CA GLY A 178 -12.52 3.86 -4.96
C GLY A 178 -11.80 3.63 -6.30
N THR A 179 -11.56 2.37 -6.68
CA THR A 179 -10.91 2.03 -7.95
C THR A 179 -11.74 2.45 -9.17
N SER A 180 -11.10 3.10 -10.14
CA SER A 180 -11.65 3.51 -11.43
C SER A 180 -10.64 3.24 -12.55
N SER A 181 -11.13 3.09 -13.78
CA SER A 181 -10.30 2.90 -14.98
C SER A 181 -10.59 3.93 -16.08
N THR A 182 -11.39 4.95 -15.79
CA THR A 182 -11.90 5.92 -16.79
C THR A 182 -11.44 7.35 -16.57
N GLN A 183 -10.66 7.62 -15.51
CA GLN A 183 -10.35 8.99 -15.08
C GLN A 183 -9.40 9.74 -16.03
N PHE A 184 -8.81 9.01 -16.99
CA PHE A 184 -7.86 9.48 -17.99
C PHE A 184 -8.35 9.28 -19.44
N ASP A 185 -9.62 8.91 -19.63
CA ASP A 185 -10.19 8.62 -20.97
C ASP A 185 -10.15 9.82 -21.92
N GLU A 186 -10.15 11.05 -21.40
CA GLU A 186 -10.03 12.30 -22.16
C GLU A 186 -8.62 12.91 -22.13
N SER A 187 -7.58 12.09 -21.89
CA SER A 187 -6.18 12.49 -22.11
C SER A 187 -5.72 12.12 -23.52
N ILE A 188 -5.15 13.10 -24.22
CA ILE A 188 -4.53 12.89 -25.53
C ILE A 188 -3.35 11.92 -25.39
N ARG A 189 -2.44 12.16 -24.45
CA ARG A 189 -1.25 11.32 -24.24
C ARG A 189 -1.62 9.89 -23.85
N HIS A 190 -2.62 9.71 -22.99
CA HIS A 190 -3.12 8.40 -22.59
C HIS A 190 -3.56 7.58 -23.79
N ASN A 191 -4.43 8.14 -24.61
CA ASN A 191 -4.98 7.48 -25.78
C ASN A 191 -3.92 7.27 -26.88
N THR A 192 -2.99 8.21 -27.08
CA THR A 192 -1.84 8.00 -28.00
C THR A 192 -1.02 6.77 -27.62
N VAL A 193 -0.64 6.64 -26.35
CA VAL A 193 0.12 5.48 -25.85
C VAL A 193 -0.71 4.19 -25.93
N LEU A 194 -1.98 4.27 -25.53
CA LEU A 194 -2.89 3.13 -25.53
C LEU A 194 -3.12 2.59 -26.96
N ASP A 195 -3.39 3.46 -27.91
CA ASP A 195 -3.62 3.11 -29.31
C ASP A 195 -2.36 2.51 -29.94
N ALA A 196 -1.18 3.12 -29.73
CA ALA A 196 0.08 2.65 -30.28
C ALA A 196 0.39 1.20 -29.84
N LEU A 197 0.19 0.89 -28.56
CA LEU A 197 0.38 -0.46 -28.03
C LEU A 197 -0.70 -1.44 -28.50
N LYS A 198 -1.97 -1.03 -28.55
CA LYS A 198 -3.06 -1.90 -29.04
C LYS A 198 -2.92 -2.28 -30.51
N LYS A 199 -2.30 -1.41 -31.33
CA LYS A 199 -2.11 -1.65 -32.76
C LYS A 199 -0.86 -2.48 -33.07
N ASP A 200 0.16 -2.42 -32.21
CA ASP A 200 1.40 -3.15 -32.46
C ASP A 200 1.17 -4.68 -32.39
N PRO A 201 1.59 -5.46 -33.41
CA PRO A 201 1.38 -6.91 -33.44
C PRO A 201 1.94 -7.67 -32.25
N ARG A 202 2.94 -7.13 -31.53
CA ARG A 202 3.52 -7.74 -30.34
C ARG A 202 2.61 -7.61 -29.11
N PHE A 203 1.68 -6.66 -29.12
CA PHE A 203 0.90 -6.26 -27.93
C PHE A 203 -0.62 -6.32 -28.11
N LYS A 204 -1.14 -6.30 -29.34
CA LYS A 204 -2.59 -6.28 -29.64
C LYS A 204 -3.42 -7.34 -28.89
N ASP A 205 -2.88 -8.55 -28.71
CA ASP A 205 -3.56 -9.68 -28.08
C ASP A 205 -3.25 -9.81 -26.57
N ARG A 206 -2.58 -8.81 -25.98
CA ARG A 206 -2.12 -8.84 -24.57
C ARG A 206 -3.06 -8.11 -23.61
N GLY A 207 -4.24 -7.69 -24.05
CA GLY A 207 -5.23 -7.03 -23.19
C GLY A 207 -4.81 -5.64 -22.70
N VAL A 208 -4.05 -4.90 -23.52
CA VAL A 208 -3.62 -3.51 -23.21
C VAL A 208 -4.85 -2.65 -22.89
N ARG A 209 -4.84 -2.00 -21.73
CA ARG A 209 -6.01 -1.25 -21.20
C ARG A 209 -5.58 -0.13 -20.27
N ALA A 210 -6.52 0.70 -19.84
CA ALA A 210 -6.27 1.69 -18.80
C ALA A 210 -5.86 1.00 -17.48
N LEU A 211 -4.92 1.62 -16.76
CA LEU A 211 -4.48 1.16 -15.45
C LEU A 211 -5.62 1.40 -14.43
N PRO A 212 -6.09 0.38 -13.69
CA PRO A 212 -7.04 0.60 -12.61
C PRO A 212 -6.37 1.39 -11.48
N LEU A 213 -6.95 2.55 -11.16
CA LEU A 213 -6.41 3.52 -10.21
C LEU A 213 -7.45 3.84 -9.13
N ALA A 214 -7.02 3.89 -7.86
CA ALA A 214 -7.83 4.42 -6.77
C ALA A 214 -7.77 5.97 -6.80
N CYS A 215 -8.60 6.57 -7.65
CA CYS A 215 -8.70 8.02 -7.79
C CYS A 215 -10.04 8.43 -8.42
N HIS A 216 -10.39 9.72 -8.30
CA HIS A 216 -11.44 10.32 -9.12
C HIS A 216 -11.07 11.74 -9.53
N ARG A 217 -11.57 12.19 -10.67
CA ARG A 217 -11.46 13.58 -11.11
C ARG A 217 -12.41 14.48 -10.32
N ILE A 218 -11.96 15.68 -9.95
CA ILE A 218 -12.79 16.64 -9.20
C ILE A 218 -13.60 17.48 -10.19
N ASN A 219 -14.93 17.39 -10.12
CA ASN A 219 -15.88 18.16 -10.96
C ASN A 219 -15.54 18.15 -12.45
N ASP A 220 -15.08 17.01 -12.97
CA ASP A 220 -14.61 16.86 -14.35
C ASP A 220 -13.48 17.82 -14.78
N GLY A 221 -12.85 18.51 -13.83
CA GLY A 221 -11.81 19.50 -14.05
C GLY A 221 -10.39 18.93 -14.11
N PRO A 222 -9.37 19.80 -14.03
CA PRO A 222 -7.97 19.38 -14.25
C PRO A 222 -7.40 18.55 -13.10
N TYR A 223 -8.00 18.64 -11.91
CA TYR A 223 -7.46 18.02 -10.70
C TYR A 223 -8.00 16.62 -10.48
N VAL A 224 -7.11 15.74 -10.02
CA VAL A 224 -7.42 14.37 -9.58
C VAL A 224 -7.34 14.32 -8.06
N ARG A 225 -8.35 13.73 -7.42
CA ARG A 225 -8.27 13.30 -6.04
C ARG A 225 -7.75 11.86 -6.02
N TRP A 226 -6.50 11.69 -5.64
CA TRP A 226 -5.87 10.41 -5.37
C TRP A 226 -6.36 9.86 -4.03
N HIS A 227 -6.70 8.56 -4.01
CA HIS A 227 -7.29 7.94 -2.84
C HIS A 227 -6.23 7.36 -1.91
N SER A 228 -6.55 7.25 -0.63
CA SER A 228 -5.63 6.73 0.40
C SER A 228 -6.41 6.06 1.54
N ALA A 229 -5.75 5.78 2.67
CA ALA A 229 -6.41 5.31 3.89
C ALA A 229 -7.55 6.23 4.38
N GLU A 230 -7.47 7.52 4.04
CA GLU A 230 -8.52 8.51 4.27
C GLU A 230 -9.82 8.12 3.57
N ASN A 231 -9.76 7.74 2.30
CA ASN A 231 -10.94 7.34 1.52
C ASN A 231 -11.65 6.13 2.14
N VAL A 232 -10.89 5.15 2.63
CA VAL A 232 -11.42 3.97 3.32
C VAL A 232 -12.11 4.36 4.63
N SER A 233 -11.58 5.35 5.33
CA SER A 233 -12.11 5.81 6.61
C SER A 233 -13.36 6.70 6.44
N HIS A 234 -13.40 7.50 5.36
CA HIS A 234 -14.39 8.55 5.10
C HIS A 234 -15.45 8.22 4.04
N THR A 235 -15.45 7.03 3.40
CA THR A 235 -16.48 6.70 2.40
C THR A 235 -17.89 6.78 3.02
N GLN A 236 -18.76 7.57 2.39
CA GLN A 236 -20.14 7.80 2.82
C GLN A 236 -21.00 6.58 2.44
N LEU A 237 -20.97 5.53 3.25
CA LEU A 237 -22.06 4.55 3.30
C LEU A 237 -23.16 5.12 4.23
N PRO A 238 -24.45 4.87 3.95
CA PRO A 238 -25.53 5.40 4.78
C PRO A 238 -25.32 5.00 6.24
N PRO A 239 -25.70 5.86 7.21
CA PRO A 239 -25.52 5.57 8.63
C PRO A 239 -26.24 4.26 8.96
N VAL A 240 -25.45 3.23 9.24
CA VAL A 240 -25.93 2.03 9.93
C VAL A 240 -26.13 2.44 11.39
N GLY A 241 -27.22 2.01 12.04
CA GLY A 241 -27.47 2.33 13.45
C GLY A 241 -26.31 1.97 14.38
N ASN A 242 -26.28 2.54 15.61
CA ASN A 242 -25.28 2.37 16.67
C ASN A 242 -23.84 2.04 16.19
N ARG A 243 -23.20 3.03 15.57
CA ARG A 243 -21.77 2.98 15.22
C ARG A 243 -20.91 2.83 16.48
N GLY A 244 -19.82 2.08 16.37
CA GLY A 244 -18.86 1.86 17.45
C GLY A 244 -17.98 3.08 17.72
N PHE A 245 -17.19 3.01 18.80
CA PHE A 245 -16.23 4.06 19.15
C PHE A 245 -14.90 3.87 18.42
N PHE A 246 -14.30 4.95 17.90
CA PHE A 246 -12.97 4.91 17.28
C PHE A 246 -12.00 5.85 17.97
N ARG A 247 -10.81 5.35 18.29
CA ARG A 247 -9.69 6.15 18.81
C ARG A 247 -8.43 5.84 18.04
N LEU A 248 -7.76 6.88 17.55
CA LEU A 248 -6.42 6.83 16.98
C LEU A 248 -5.42 7.45 17.95
N LEU A 249 -4.33 6.73 18.24
CA LEU A 249 -3.19 7.23 19.00
C LEU A 249 -1.99 7.35 18.06
N CYS A 250 -1.65 8.57 17.67
CA CYS A 250 -0.48 8.88 16.86
C CYS A 250 0.79 8.88 17.73
N ASN A 251 1.96 8.85 17.10
CA ASN A 251 3.26 8.83 17.80
C ASN A 251 3.30 7.75 18.89
N THR A 252 2.60 6.63 18.68
CA THR A 252 2.41 5.56 19.66
C THR A 252 2.89 4.25 19.04
N ARG A 253 4.06 3.78 19.47
CA ARG A 253 4.67 2.56 18.93
C ARG A 253 4.05 1.33 19.57
N CYS A 254 3.48 0.43 18.77
CA CYS A 254 3.19 -0.94 19.21
C CYS A 254 4.50 -1.71 19.40
N THR A 255 4.85 -2.03 20.65
CA THR A 255 6.15 -2.62 20.99
C THR A 255 6.08 -4.14 21.07
N LYS A 256 5.12 -4.69 21.81
CA LYS A 256 5.10 -6.12 22.12
C LYS A 256 3.70 -6.61 22.49
N LEU A 257 3.38 -7.84 22.09
CA LEU A 257 2.18 -8.59 22.48
C LEU A 257 2.53 -9.56 23.61
N TYR A 258 1.63 -9.70 24.59
CA TYR A 258 1.74 -10.70 25.65
C TYR A 258 0.71 -11.80 25.39
N GLU A 259 1.21 -12.99 25.06
CA GLU A 259 0.42 -14.19 24.78
C GLU A 259 0.44 -15.13 25.98
N SER A 260 -0.71 -15.74 26.27
CA SER A 260 -0.82 -16.83 27.24
C SER A 260 -1.95 -17.78 26.84
N GLY A 261 -1.65 -19.08 26.77
CA GLY A 261 -2.64 -20.13 26.52
C GLY A 261 -3.35 -20.04 25.17
N GLY A 262 -2.69 -19.51 24.14
CA GLY A 262 -3.22 -19.27 22.81
C GLY A 262 -4.05 -17.99 22.70
N GLU A 263 -3.94 -17.07 23.66
CA GLU A 263 -4.69 -15.81 23.66
C GLU A 263 -3.81 -14.62 24.03
N ILE A 264 -3.91 -13.54 23.25
CA ILE A 264 -3.26 -12.28 23.57
C ILE A 264 -4.02 -11.60 24.70
N GLN A 265 -3.30 -11.32 25.78
CA GLN A 265 -3.82 -10.73 27.01
C GLN A 265 -3.73 -9.20 27.00
N LEU A 266 -2.69 -8.67 26.35
CA LEU A 266 -2.32 -7.26 26.36
C LEU A 266 -1.37 -6.96 25.20
N VAL A 267 -1.43 -5.73 24.70
CA VAL A 267 -0.34 -5.14 23.90
C VAL A 267 0.33 -4.03 24.70
N GLU A 268 1.66 -4.03 24.76
CA GLU A 268 2.47 -2.91 25.24
C GLU A 268 2.72 -1.93 24.10
N VAL A 269 2.43 -0.66 24.38
CA VAL A 269 2.68 0.46 23.49
C VAL A 269 3.54 1.50 24.18
N ARG A 270 4.31 2.25 23.39
CA ARG A 270 5.16 3.35 23.87
C ARG A 270 4.67 4.67 23.29
N ASP A 271 4.45 5.66 24.15
CA ASP A 271 4.20 7.05 23.77
C ASP A 271 5.53 7.73 23.40
N LEU A 272 5.73 8.03 22.13
CA LEU A 272 6.95 8.65 21.63
C LEU A 272 7.01 10.15 21.94
N ILE A 273 5.87 10.82 22.14
CA ILE A 273 5.86 12.23 22.53
C ILE A 273 6.34 12.37 23.97
N LYS A 274 5.82 11.56 24.88
CA LYS A 274 6.30 11.52 26.27
C LYS A 274 7.77 11.14 26.35
N ALA A 275 8.21 10.16 25.55
CA ALA A 275 9.62 9.79 25.46
C ALA A 275 10.49 10.95 24.96
N MET A 276 10.03 11.68 23.93
CA MET A 276 10.71 12.87 23.42
C MET A 276 10.78 14.00 24.46
N GLN A 277 9.77 14.11 25.33
CA GLN A 277 9.71 15.09 26.43
C GLN A 277 10.54 14.68 27.67
N GLY A 278 11.17 13.50 27.66
CA GLY A 278 11.99 13.01 28.77
C GLY A 278 11.18 12.46 29.95
N GLU A 279 9.91 12.13 29.76
CA GLU A 279 9.12 11.44 30.80
C GLU A 279 9.63 10.02 31.04
N THR A 280 9.35 9.48 32.23
CA THR A 280 9.73 8.11 32.62
C THR A 280 8.59 7.10 32.45
N ASP A 281 7.33 7.53 32.60
CA ASP A 281 6.13 6.71 32.39
C ASP A 281 5.64 6.82 30.93
N ILE A 282 6.39 6.16 30.03
CA ILE A 282 6.23 6.24 28.58
C ILE A 282 5.66 4.97 27.94
N ASP A 283 5.63 3.86 28.69
CA ASP A 283 5.12 2.57 28.23
C ASP A 283 3.83 2.21 28.96
N PHE A 284 2.77 1.88 28.22
CA PHE A 284 1.49 1.47 28.80
C PHE A 284 0.86 0.29 28.05
N GLY A 285 -0.06 -0.40 28.72
CA GLY A 285 -0.73 -1.58 28.18
C GLY A 285 -2.14 -1.27 27.67
N ILE A 286 -2.52 -1.86 26.52
CA ILE A 286 -3.89 -1.83 26.00
C ILE A 286 -4.48 -3.24 26.00
N LYS A 287 -5.63 -3.41 26.67
CA LYS A 287 -6.42 -4.65 26.66
C LYS A 287 -7.53 -4.56 25.62
N ALA A 288 -7.72 -5.62 24.84
CA ALA A 288 -8.77 -5.74 23.85
C ALA A 288 -9.23 -7.19 23.69
N LYS A 289 -10.44 -7.41 23.16
CA LYS A 289 -10.93 -8.76 22.84
C LYS A 289 -10.23 -9.38 21.62
N VAL A 290 -9.70 -8.54 20.72
CA VAL A 290 -9.08 -8.89 19.44
C VAL A 290 -7.95 -7.92 19.16
N TYR A 291 -6.84 -8.43 18.63
CA TYR A 291 -5.61 -7.71 18.29
C TYR A 291 -5.29 -7.93 16.82
N ILE A 292 -5.14 -6.83 16.07
CA ILE A 292 -4.80 -6.84 14.65
C ILE A 292 -3.46 -6.11 14.49
N VAL A 293 -2.48 -6.75 13.86
CA VAL A 293 -1.19 -6.13 13.52
C VAL A 293 -1.14 -5.89 12.01
N ALA A 294 -1.30 -4.64 11.61
CA ALA A 294 -1.37 -4.16 10.23
C ALA A 294 -0.29 -3.10 9.95
N ALA A 295 0.94 -3.36 10.40
CA ALA A 295 2.06 -2.42 10.38
C ALA A 295 2.93 -2.52 9.11
N GLY A 296 2.43 -3.15 8.05
CA GLY A 296 3.19 -3.39 6.81
C GLY A 296 4.03 -4.66 6.83
N ALA A 297 4.66 -5.00 5.69
CA ALA A 297 5.32 -6.29 5.48
C ALA A 297 6.63 -6.47 6.28
N VAL A 298 7.27 -5.40 6.73
CA VAL A 298 8.47 -5.46 7.57
C VAL A 298 8.11 -5.35 9.06
N ALA A 299 7.35 -4.32 9.45
CA ALA A 299 7.13 -4.05 10.87
C ALA A 299 6.10 -5.00 11.52
N THR A 300 5.18 -5.61 10.75
CA THR A 300 4.29 -6.64 11.30
C THR A 300 5.07 -7.84 11.83
N PRO A 301 5.92 -8.52 11.03
CA PRO A 301 6.75 -9.60 11.56
C PRO A 301 7.77 -9.12 12.61
N GLN A 302 8.23 -7.85 12.56
CA GLN A 302 9.09 -7.26 13.60
C GLN A 302 8.39 -7.23 14.98
N ILE A 303 7.14 -6.80 15.03
CA ILE A 303 6.34 -6.77 16.27
C ILE A 303 6.12 -8.20 16.77
N LEU A 304 5.79 -9.15 15.89
CA LEU A 304 5.59 -10.55 16.26
C LEU A 304 6.90 -11.19 16.78
N ALA A 305 8.03 -10.91 16.13
CA ALA A 305 9.35 -11.41 16.56
C ALA A 305 9.73 -10.87 17.94
N ASN A 306 9.54 -9.55 18.16
CA ASN A 306 9.74 -8.93 19.47
C ASN A 306 8.76 -9.47 20.56
N SER A 307 7.66 -10.08 20.12
CA SER A 307 6.66 -10.75 20.96
C SER A 307 6.94 -12.24 21.19
N GLY A 308 8.06 -12.77 20.69
CA GLY A 308 8.48 -14.15 20.90
C GLY A 308 7.79 -15.18 20.01
N PHE A 309 7.19 -14.76 18.89
CA PHE A 309 6.55 -15.69 17.95
C PHE A 309 7.56 -16.45 17.07
N GLY A 310 8.82 -16.02 17.02
CA GLY A 310 9.86 -16.57 16.16
C GLY A 310 10.60 -15.45 15.42
N GLY A 311 11.45 -15.80 14.45
CA GLY A 311 12.06 -14.83 13.51
C GLY A 311 13.23 -14.00 14.05
N LEU A 312 13.60 -14.14 15.34
CA LEU A 312 14.82 -13.53 15.87
C LEU A 312 16.06 -14.27 15.38
N ARG A 313 17.20 -13.56 15.29
CA ARG A 313 18.51 -14.08 14.84
C ARG A 313 18.97 -15.33 15.59
N ASN A 314 18.74 -15.38 16.90
CA ASN A 314 19.12 -16.53 17.74
C ASN A 314 18.13 -17.70 17.62
N GLN A 315 17.01 -17.51 16.91
CA GLN A 315 15.97 -18.51 16.66
C GLN A 315 15.98 -19.00 15.22
N GLU A 316 16.98 -18.60 14.43
CA GLU A 316 17.03 -18.89 13.00
C GLU A 316 16.99 -20.41 12.70
N ALA A 317 17.66 -21.21 13.54
CA ALA A 317 17.66 -22.67 13.50
C ALA A 317 16.64 -23.32 14.46
N ALA A 318 15.87 -22.53 15.21
CA ALA A 318 14.94 -23.05 16.20
C ALA A 318 13.67 -23.60 15.54
N THR A 319 13.32 -24.84 15.86
CA THR A 319 12.07 -25.49 15.41
C THR A 319 10.97 -25.41 16.47
N ASN A 320 11.32 -25.02 17.71
CA ASN A 320 10.44 -24.93 18.87
C ASN A 320 9.95 -23.49 19.16
N VAL A 321 9.73 -22.69 18.12
CA VAL A 321 9.10 -21.36 18.23
C VAL A 321 7.63 -21.43 17.84
N LEU A 322 6.82 -20.45 18.28
CA LEU A 322 5.37 -20.46 18.04
C LEU A 322 5.02 -20.47 16.54
N ILE A 323 5.76 -19.72 15.73
CA ILE A 323 5.58 -19.57 14.29
C ILE A 323 6.93 -19.70 13.58
N PRO A 324 7.37 -20.93 13.22
CA PRO A 324 8.67 -21.17 12.59
C PRO A 324 8.86 -20.54 11.21
N SER A 325 7.75 -20.17 10.55
CA SER A 325 7.73 -19.57 9.22
C SER A 325 7.65 -18.05 9.21
N LEU A 326 7.65 -17.40 10.38
CA LEU A 326 7.62 -15.94 10.50
C LEU A 326 8.83 -15.31 9.80
N GLY A 327 8.58 -14.39 8.87
CA GLY A 327 9.61 -13.70 8.11
C GLY A 327 10.26 -14.54 7.02
N LYS A 328 9.88 -15.81 6.80
CA LYS A 328 10.43 -16.67 5.74
C LYS A 328 9.56 -16.64 4.48
N ARG A 329 10.12 -17.09 3.35
CA ARG A 329 9.44 -17.12 2.04
C ARG A 329 9.00 -15.74 1.58
N ILE A 330 9.80 -14.71 1.87
CA ILE A 330 9.51 -13.38 1.36
C ILE A 330 9.67 -13.32 -0.15
N THR A 331 8.88 -12.47 -0.77
CA THR A 331 8.89 -12.20 -2.21
C THR A 331 9.02 -10.71 -2.45
N GLU A 332 9.87 -10.29 -3.36
CA GLU A 332 9.92 -8.90 -3.83
C GLU A 332 10.11 -8.88 -5.35
N GLN A 333 9.44 -7.95 -6.02
CA GLN A 333 9.37 -7.86 -7.46
C GLN A 333 10.65 -7.22 -8.02
N PRO A 334 11.41 -7.87 -8.92
CA PRO A 334 12.37 -7.16 -9.74
C PRO A 334 11.61 -6.12 -10.56
N MET A 335 12.12 -4.89 -10.59
CA MET A 335 11.54 -3.80 -11.37
C MET A 335 12.49 -3.39 -12.47
N ALA A 336 12.05 -3.47 -13.72
CA ALA A 336 12.71 -2.83 -14.85
C ALA A 336 12.08 -1.45 -15.08
N PHE A 337 12.93 -0.48 -15.43
CA PHE A 337 12.52 0.90 -15.66
C PHE A 337 13.25 1.52 -16.86
N CYS A 338 12.53 2.33 -17.63
CA CYS A 338 13.10 3.34 -18.51
C CYS A 338 12.11 4.49 -18.70
N GLN A 339 12.60 5.61 -19.24
CA GLN A 339 11.74 6.64 -19.81
C GLN A 339 12.00 6.75 -21.31
N ILE A 340 10.96 7.08 -22.07
CA ILE A 340 11.05 7.37 -23.50
C ILE A 340 10.60 8.79 -23.79
N VAL A 341 11.05 9.30 -24.93
CA VAL A 341 10.48 10.47 -25.62
C VAL A 341 9.64 9.94 -26.77
N LEU A 342 8.35 10.30 -26.80
CA LEU A 342 7.41 9.88 -27.84
C LEU A 342 7.95 10.21 -29.25
N ARG A 343 7.65 9.34 -30.23
CA ARG A 343 8.05 9.58 -31.63
C ARG A 343 7.40 10.84 -32.17
N GLN A 344 8.09 11.52 -33.08
CA GLN A 344 7.60 12.74 -33.72
C GLN A 344 6.21 12.54 -34.34
N VAL A 345 5.99 11.43 -35.05
CA VAL A 345 4.72 11.08 -35.72
C VAL A 345 3.55 10.86 -34.76
N ASP A 346 3.85 10.58 -33.50
CA ASP A 346 2.87 10.35 -32.45
C ASP A 346 2.63 11.64 -31.64
N ALA A 347 3.59 12.58 -31.64
CA ALA A 347 3.57 13.87 -30.93
C ALA A 347 3.01 15.06 -31.74
N VAL A 348 2.99 14.94 -33.07
CA VAL A 348 2.38 15.93 -33.97
C VAL A 348 0.96 15.53 -34.33
N ASP A 349 0.09 16.53 -34.47
CA ASP A 349 -1.33 16.33 -34.71
C ASP A 349 -1.62 15.52 -35.97
N LYS A 350 -2.63 14.66 -35.86
CA LYS A 350 -3.32 14.04 -36.98
C LYS A 350 -4.82 14.21 -36.71
N ASP A 351 -5.53 14.90 -37.62
CA ASP A 351 -6.99 15.08 -37.53
C ASP A 351 -7.73 13.73 -37.51
N LYS A 352 -7.09 12.68 -38.05
CA LYS A 352 -7.55 11.30 -38.08
C LYS A 352 -6.58 10.39 -37.35
N ASP A 353 -7.05 9.26 -36.83
CA ASP A 353 -6.15 8.21 -36.37
C ASP A 353 -5.42 7.53 -37.56
N ASP A 354 -4.48 6.62 -37.27
CA ASP A 354 -3.71 5.93 -38.31
C ASP A 354 -4.54 5.04 -39.24
N GLU A 355 -5.82 4.80 -38.91
CA GLU A 355 -6.78 4.04 -39.72
C GLU A 355 -7.70 4.97 -40.53
N GLY A 356 -7.50 6.29 -40.44
CA GLY A 356 -8.28 7.29 -41.16
C GLY A 356 -9.63 7.60 -40.51
N LYS A 357 -9.88 7.14 -39.28
CA LYS A 357 -11.08 7.44 -38.51
C LYS A 357 -10.94 8.80 -37.83
N GLU A 358 -12.02 9.57 -37.86
CA GLU A 358 -12.09 10.87 -37.19
C GLU A 358 -11.87 10.71 -35.68
N ARG A 359 -11.04 11.59 -35.11
CA ARG A 359 -10.86 11.68 -33.66
C ARG A 359 -12.15 12.23 -32.99
N PRO A 360 -12.43 11.88 -31.74
CA PRO A 360 -13.62 12.37 -31.04
C PRO A 360 -13.61 13.90 -30.88
N GLU A 361 -14.79 14.50 -30.78
CA GLU A 361 -14.97 15.96 -30.74
C GLU A 361 -14.16 16.65 -29.63
N TRP A 362 -14.05 16.03 -28.44
CA TRP A 362 -13.26 16.56 -27.33
C TRP A 362 -11.78 16.70 -27.67
N TRP A 363 -11.24 15.78 -28.48
CA TRP A 363 -9.84 15.76 -28.91
C TRP A 363 -9.60 16.83 -29.96
N THR A 364 -10.40 16.82 -31.03
CA THR A 364 -10.26 17.76 -32.15
C THR A 364 -10.45 19.21 -31.68
N SER A 365 -11.39 19.44 -30.76
CA SER A 365 -11.60 20.74 -30.11
C SER A 365 -10.39 21.18 -29.29
N ALA A 366 -9.80 20.27 -28.51
CA ALA A 366 -8.61 20.54 -27.70
C ALA A 366 -7.41 20.97 -28.56
N VAL A 367 -7.13 20.20 -29.61
CA VAL A 367 -6.02 20.49 -30.51
C VAL A 367 -6.25 21.76 -31.32
N THR A 368 -7.48 21.98 -31.79
CA THR A 368 -7.85 23.23 -32.51
C THR A 368 -7.62 24.45 -31.63
N ALA A 369 -8.10 24.42 -30.38
CA ALA A 369 -7.90 25.53 -29.46
C ALA A 369 -6.41 25.76 -29.14
N GLN A 370 -5.62 24.69 -29.01
CA GLN A 370 -4.17 24.83 -28.87
C GLN A 370 -3.52 25.49 -30.09
N LYS A 371 -3.90 25.11 -31.32
CA LYS A 371 -3.39 25.74 -32.54
C LYS A 371 -3.72 27.24 -32.58
N THR A 372 -4.88 27.64 -32.09
CA THR A 372 -5.31 29.05 -32.02
C THR A 372 -4.56 29.84 -30.94
N GLU A 373 -4.45 29.29 -29.73
CA GLU A 373 -3.86 29.99 -28.58
C GLU A 373 -2.32 30.01 -28.64
N PHE A 374 -1.72 28.91 -29.12
CA PHE A 374 -0.28 28.71 -29.21
C PHE A 374 0.14 28.26 -30.62
N PRO A 375 0.05 29.15 -31.62
CA PRO A 375 0.34 28.81 -33.02
C PRO A 375 1.78 28.32 -33.23
N ASN A 376 2.72 28.80 -32.40
CA ASN A 376 4.15 28.47 -32.50
C ASN A 376 4.58 27.24 -31.67
N ASP A 377 3.69 26.63 -30.88
CA ASP A 377 4.01 25.42 -30.10
C ASP A 377 3.98 24.18 -31.01
N PRO A 378 5.09 23.47 -31.24
CA PRO A 378 5.13 22.36 -32.18
C PRO A 378 4.49 21.07 -31.65
N ILE A 379 4.27 20.93 -30.34
CA ILE A 379 3.75 19.70 -29.72
C ILE A 379 2.24 19.82 -29.56
N LYS A 380 1.45 19.01 -30.25
CA LYS A 380 -0.02 19.16 -30.31
C LYS A 380 -0.76 18.24 -29.35
N MET A 381 -0.28 18.20 -28.10
CA MET A 381 -0.79 17.35 -27.02
C MET A 381 -1.19 18.18 -25.80
N ARG A 382 -2.22 19.02 -25.96
CA ARG A 382 -2.79 19.83 -24.87
C ARG A 382 -4.25 19.44 -24.66
N GLY A 383 -4.65 19.27 -23.40
CA GLY A 383 -6.02 18.93 -23.04
C GLY A 383 -7.02 20.03 -23.45
N SER A 384 -8.30 19.66 -23.53
CA SER A 384 -9.39 20.57 -23.89
C SER A 384 -9.44 21.83 -23.00
N PRO A 385 -9.48 23.05 -23.56
CA PRO A 385 -9.61 24.29 -22.79
C PRO A 385 -10.89 24.36 -21.95
N ALA A 386 -11.92 23.60 -22.33
CA ALA A 386 -13.20 23.55 -21.62
C ALA A 386 -13.11 22.77 -20.28
N ARG A 387 -12.16 21.84 -20.15
CA ARG A 387 -11.95 21.05 -18.92
C ARG A 387 -10.62 21.35 -18.22
N TYR A 388 -9.61 21.79 -18.95
CA TYR A 388 -8.24 21.95 -18.47
C TYR A 388 -7.79 23.41 -18.58
N SER A 389 -7.44 23.99 -17.43
CA SER A 389 -6.73 25.28 -17.36
C SER A 389 -5.39 25.15 -18.12
N PRO A 390 -4.84 26.24 -18.71
CA PRO A 390 -4.22 26.26 -20.03
C PRO A 390 -2.86 25.53 -20.21
N VAL A 391 -2.50 24.50 -19.44
CA VAL A 391 -1.11 24.01 -19.45
C VAL A 391 -0.94 22.48 -19.58
N GLN A 392 -1.82 21.60 -19.12
CA GLN A 392 -1.45 20.17 -19.05
C GLN A 392 -2.59 19.21 -19.43
N ASP A 393 -2.42 18.53 -20.57
CA ASP A 393 -3.08 17.26 -20.83
C ASP A 393 -2.73 16.26 -19.70
N PRO A 394 -3.66 15.46 -19.15
CA PRO A 394 -3.32 14.45 -18.15
C PRO A 394 -2.34 13.40 -18.69
N GLU A 395 -1.64 12.70 -17.80
CA GLU A 395 -0.62 11.73 -18.16
C GLU A 395 -1.20 10.41 -18.70
N PRO A 396 -0.41 9.64 -19.48
CA PRO A 396 -0.81 8.28 -19.78
C PRO A 396 -0.91 7.46 -18.49
N GLN A 397 -1.94 6.61 -18.41
CA GLN A 397 -2.13 5.61 -17.37
C GLN A 397 -2.50 4.26 -18.02
N VAL A 398 -1.54 3.62 -18.68
CA VAL A 398 -1.75 2.39 -19.47
C VAL A 398 -1.14 1.18 -18.77
N ASN A 399 -1.81 0.05 -18.88
CA ASN A 399 -1.43 -1.22 -18.30
C ASN A 399 -1.40 -2.33 -19.36
N ILE A 400 -0.38 -3.20 -19.29
CA ILE A 400 -0.40 -4.52 -19.93
C ILE A 400 -0.50 -5.56 -18.80
N PRO A 401 -1.64 -6.25 -18.66
CA PRO A 401 -1.87 -7.17 -17.57
C PRO A 401 -0.97 -8.41 -17.65
N VAL A 402 -0.75 -9.02 -16.49
CA VAL A 402 -0.10 -10.32 -16.35
C VAL A 402 -0.82 -11.39 -17.17
N SER A 403 -0.05 -12.29 -17.77
CA SER A 403 -0.56 -13.51 -18.39
C SER A 403 0.44 -14.65 -18.20
N GLU A 404 0.07 -15.89 -18.52
CA GLU A 404 0.96 -17.04 -18.40
C GLU A 404 2.23 -16.88 -19.26
N LYS A 405 2.07 -16.32 -20.48
CA LYS A 405 3.17 -16.06 -21.41
C LYS A 405 4.03 -14.86 -21.02
N PHE A 406 3.42 -13.87 -20.38
CA PHE A 406 4.09 -12.64 -19.94
C PHE A 406 3.84 -12.46 -18.44
N PRO A 407 4.57 -13.21 -17.57
CA PRO A 407 4.35 -13.25 -16.13
C PRO A 407 4.95 -12.02 -15.43
N TRP A 408 4.60 -10.84 -15.91
CA TRP A 408 4.97 -9.55 -15.35
C TRP A 408 3.86 -8.52 -15.59
N HIS A 409 3.77 -7.56 -14.69
CA HIS A 409 2.84 -6.45 -14.76
C HIS A 409 3.55 -5.25 -15.38
N ALA A 410 2.89 -4.54 -16.30
CA ALA A 410 3.48 -3.35 -16.94
C ALA A 410 2.64 -2.11 -16.65
N GLN A 411 3.28 -1.06 -16.14
CA GLN A 411 2.73 0.28 -16.06
C GLN A 411 3.46 1.17 -17.09
N ILE A 412 2.71 1.71 -18.05
CA ILE A 412 3.18 2.68 -19.03
C ILE A 412 2.45 3.98 -18.72
N HIS A 413 3.12 4.85 -17.97
CA HIS A 413 2.46 5.99 -17.35
C HIS A 413 3.39 7.17 -17.12
N ARG A 414 2.96 8.15 -16.32
CA ARG A 414 3.88 9.04 -15.62
C ARG A 414 3.62 8.99 -14.13
N ASP A 415 4.71 8.95 -13.39
CA ASP A 415 4.68 9.13 -11.94
C ASP A 415 5.62 10.25 -11.54
N ALA A 416 5.52 10.72 -10.31
CA ALA A 416 6.50 11.63 -9.74
C ALA A 416 7.86 10.91 -9.72
N PHE A 417 8.75 11.27 -10.66
CA PHE A 417 10.10 10.73 -10.71
C PHE A 417 11.09 11.82 -11.18
N SER A 418 12.35 11.72 -10.77
CA SER A 418 13.37 12.66 -11.24
C SER A 418 13.58 12.42 -12.73
N TYR A 419 13.50 13.47 -13.55
CA TYR A 419 14.16 13.44 -14.86
C TYR A 419 15.62 13.08 -14.60
N GLY A 420 16.17 12.12 -15.35
CA GLY A 420 17.59 11.81 -15.30
C GLY A 420 18.45 13.01 -15.73
N GLU A 421 19.58 12.73 -16.39
CA GLU A 421 20.53 13.77 -16.82
C GLU A 421 19.93 14.81 -17.79
N ALA A 422 18.84 14.48 -18.51
CA ALA A 422 18.20 15.38 -19.48
C ALA A 422 17.53 16.63 -18.86
N GLY A 423 17.15 16.59 -17.58
CA GLY A 423 16.54 17.73 -16.87
C GLY A 423 15.34 18.38 -17.63
N PRO A 424 15.11 19.70 -17.49
CA PRO A 424 13.99 20.40 -18.13
C PRO A 424 14.17 20.66 -19.63
N LEU A 425 15.20 20.06 -20.28
CA LEU A 425 15.52 20.30 -21.68
C LEU A 425 14.60 19.56 -22.66
N ILE A 426 13.78 18.63 -22.15
CA ILE A 426 12.76 17.92 -22.91
C ILE A 426 11.38 18.30 -22.37
N ASP A 427 10.43 18.54 -23.27
CA ASP A 427 9.06 18.85 -22.89
C ASP A 427 8.39 17.65 -22.21
N ALA A 428 7.89 17.87 -21.00
CA ALA A 428 7.27 16.83 -20.17
C ALA A 428 6.06 16.13 -20.82
N ARG A 429 5.42 16.76 -21.83
CA ARG A 429 4.33 16.16 -22.60
C ARG A 429 4.79 14.94 -23.40
N LEU A 430 6.07 14.88 -23.78
CA LEU A 430 6.63 13.82 -24.60
C LEU A 430 7.20 12.66 -23.79
N VAL A 431 7.38 12.84 -22.48
CA VAL A 431 8.03 11.85 -21.62
C VAL A 431 7.01 10.85 -21.12
N VAL A 432 7.33 9.56 -21.24
CA VAL A 432 6.54 8.43 -20.73
C VAL A 432 7.45 7.48 -19.97
N ASP A 433 7.01 7.05 -18.79
CA ASP A 433 7.71 6.07 -17.97
C ASP A 433 7.20 4.66 -18.28
N LEU A 434 8.11 3.70 -18.35
CA LEU A 434 7.78 2.29 -18.40
C LEU A 434 8.32 1.64 -17.13
N ARG A 435 7.43 1.01 -16.34
CA ARG A 435 7.77 0.21 -15.16
C ARG A 435 7.22 -1.19 -15.34
N PHE A 436 8.10 -2.18 -15.40
CA PHE A 436 7.74 -3.58 -15.52
C PHE A 436 8.13 -4.32 -14.24
N PHE A 437 7.18 -5.04 -13.66
CA PHE A 437 7.31 -5.71 -12.37
C PHE A 437 7.26 -7.22 -12.57
N GLY A 438 8.31 -7.92 -12.16
CA GLY A 438 8.41 -9.37 -12.31
C GLY A 438 7.96 -10.13 -11.07
N MET A 439 7.69 -11.43 -11.22
CA MET A 439 7.35 -12.32 -10.12
C MET A 439 8.60 -12.94 -9.48
N GLN A 440 8.51 -13.26 -8.19
CA GLN A 440 9.52 -14.04 -7.46
C GLN A 440 8.85 -15.09 -6.58
N ASP A 441 9.43 -16.30 -6.54
CA ASP A 441 8.90 -17.41 -5.74
C ASP A 441 9.29 -17.26 -4.27
N GLY A 442 8.36 -17.56 -3.37
CA GLY A 442 8.61 -17.56 -1.93
C GLY A 442 9.34 -18.83 -1.48
N VAL A 443 10.67 -18.77 -1.42
CA VAL A 443 11.53 -19.88 -0.94
C VAL A 443 11.97 -19.67 0.52
N PRO A 444 12.15 -20.73 1.35
CA PRO A 444 12.42 -20.57 2.79
C PRO A 444 13.68 -19.77 3.11
N GLU A 445 14.67 -19.82 2.21
CA GLU A 445 15.94 -19.10 2.31
C GLU A 445 15.70 -17.60 2.25
N ASN A 446 14.80 -17.14 1.37
CA ASN A 446 14.44 -15.73 1.27
C ASN A 446 13.65 -15.31 2.52
N ARG A 447 14.23 -14.44 3.35
CA ARG A 447 13.66 -14.10 4.66
C ARG A 447 14.11 -12.75 5.21
N ILE A 448 13.33 -12.25 6.16
CA ILE A 448 13.68 -11.19 7.10
C ILE A 448 14.07 -11.86 8.42
N ILE A 449 15.22 -11.49 8.95
CA ILE A 449 15.66 -11.90 10.27
C ILE A 449 15.77 -10.66 11.15
N PHE A 450 15.29 -10.76 12.38
CA PHE A 450 15.30 -9.66 13.33
C PHE A 450 16.45 -9.82 14.34
N GLU A 451 17.30 -8.81 14.45
CA GLU A 451 18.49 -8.86 15.30
C GLU A 451 18.14 -8.77 16.79
N ASN A 452 18.86 -9.54 17.62
CA ASN A 452 18.74 -9.42 19.08
C ASN A 452 19.50 -8.21 19.61
N ASP A 453 20.71 -8.00 19.07
CA ASP A 453 21.70 -7.07 19.63
C ASP A 453 21.67 -5.70 18.95
N TYR A 454 21.04 -5.60 17.79
CA TYR A 454 20.88 -4.36 17.04
C TYR A 454 19.42 -3.92 17.00
N LYS A 455 19.21 -2.63 17.20
CA LYS A 455 17.89 -2.01 17.18
C LYS A 455 17.82 -0.97 16.06
N ASP A 456 16.64 -0.83 15.48
CA ASP A 456 16.35 0.25 14.57
C ASP A 456 16.25 1.61 15.31
N THR A 457 16.03 2.69 14.56
CA THR A 457 15.92 4.05 15.09
C THR A 457 14.75 4.25 16.06
N TYR A 458 13.81 3.30 16.09
CA TYR A 458 12.68 3.28 17.01
C TYR A 458 12.88 2.24 18.10
N GLY A 459 14.08 1.71 18.33
CA GLY A 459 14.36 0.78 19.44
C GLY A 459 13.72 -0.60 19.30
N MET A 460 13.24 -0.98 18.11
CA MET A 460 12.74 -2.31 17.79
C MET A 460 13.86 -3.18 17.20
N PRO A 461 13.79 -4.52 17.24
CA PRO A 461 14.78 -5.39 16.60
C PRO A 461 15.09 -4.99 15.16
N GLN A 462 16.36 -4.73 14.83
CA GLN A 462 16.79 -4.34 13.48
C GLN A 462 16.42 -5.45 12.48
N ALA A 463 15.83 -5.09 11.35
CA ALA A 463 15.52 -6.04 10.29
C ALA A 463 16.74 -6.25 9.38
N THR A 464 17.02 -7.51 9.04
CA THR A 464 18.10 -7.92 8.15
C THR A 464 17.54 -8.86 7.08
N PHE A 465 17.80 -8.56 5.81
CA PHE A 465 17.36 -9.39 4.70
C PHE A 465 18.40 -10.45 4.37
N HIS A 466 17.91 -11.64 4.00
CA HIS A 466 18.60 -12.57 3.13
C HIS A 466 17.68 -12.82 1.95
N TYR A 467 18.02 -12.28 0.78
CA TYR A 467 17.17 -12.33 -0.40
C TYR A 467 17.99 -12.52 -1.67
N LEU A 468 17.68 -13.57 -2.42
CA LEU A 468 18.20 -13.81 -3.75
C LEU A 468 17.06 -14.26 -4.68
N PRO A 469 16.96 -13.71 -5.90
CA PRO A 469 16.06 -14.23 -6.93
C PRO A 469 16.34 -15.71 -7.22
N THR A 470 15.30 -16.51 -7.44
CA THR A 470 15.51 -17.90 -7.88
C THR A 470 16.05 -17.92 -9.32
N PRO A 471 16.86 -18.91 -9.73
CA PRO A 471 17.40 -18.94 -11.09
C PRO A 471 16.33 -18.88 -12.20
N ALA A 472 15.21 -19.55 -12.00
CA ALA A 472 14.10 -19.55 -12.95
C ALA A 472 13.47 -18.15 -13.09
N ARG A 473 13.23 -17.46 -11.96
CA ARG A 473 12.65 -16.11 -11.96
C ARG A 473 13.65 -15.03 -12.38
N ALA A 474 14.94 -15.23 -12.13
CA ALA A 474 16.00 -14.38 -12.65
C ALA A 474 16.01 -14.39 -14.19
N LYS A 475 15.85 -15.56 -14.82
CA LYS A 475 15.68 -15.66 -16.29
C LYS A 475 14.43 -14.90 -16.77
N GLN A 476 13.29 -15.08 -16.08
CA GLN A 476 12.06 -14.35 -16.43
C GLN A 476 12.21 -12.83 -16.30
N ALA A 477 13.00 -12.34 -15.34
CA ALA A 477 13.29 -10.91 -15.23
C ALA A 477 14.06 -10.40 -16.46
N THR A 478 15.00 -11.18 -17.02
CA THR A 478 15.65 -10.84 -18.30
C THR A 478 14.64 -10.79 -19.45
N ASP A 479 13.73 -11.76 -19.53
CA ASP A 479 12.69 -11.78 -20.57
C ASP A 479 11.74 -10.56 -20.43
N MET A 480 11.44 -10.15 -19.19
CA MET A 480 10.69 -8.92 -18.88
C MET A 480 11.41 -7.65 -19.33
N MET A 481 12.73 -7.54 -19.13
CA MET A 481 13.52 -6.41 -19.64
C MET A 481 13.45 -6.30 -21.17
N ASN A 482 13.56 -7.44 -21.86
CA ASN A 482 13.41 -7.48 -23.31
C ASN A 482 12.00 -7.05 -23.74
N ASP A 483 10.97 -7.41 -22.99
CA ASP A 483 9.60 -6.99 -23.27
C ASP A 483 9.36 -5.49 -23.03
N MET A 484 9.93 -4.93 -21.96
CA MET A 484 9.89 -3.49 -21.69
C MET A 484 10.57 -2.69 -22.81
N THR A 485 11.75 -3.12 -23.28
CA THR A 485 12.44 -2.47 -24.40
C THR A 485 11.66 -2.60 -25.70
N ASN A 486 10.97 -3.72 -25.95
CA ASN A 486 10.05 -3.85 -27.07
C ASN A 486 8.91 -2.82 -27.00
N ALA A 487 8.28 -2.65 -25.83
CA ALA A 487 7.23 -1.65 -25.62
C ALA A 487 7.77 -0.23 -25.78
N ALA A 488 8.97 0.06 -25.27
CA ALA A 488 9.65 1.34 -25.47
C ALA A 488 9.83 1.66 -26.96
N HIS A 489 10.32 0.70 -27.76
CA HIS A 489 10.49 0.87 -29.21
C HIS A 489 9.17 1.04 -29.99
N VAL A 490 8.03 0.60 -29.43
CA VAL A 490 6.70 0.95 -29.97
C VAL A 490 6.42 2.43 -29.79
N LEU A 491 6.87 3.05 -28.70
CA LEU A 491 6.41 4.38 -28.29
C LEU A 491 7.38 5.51 -28.65
N GLY A 492 8.69 5.24 -28.61
CA GLY A 492 9.70 6.30 -28.62
C GLY A 492 11.15 5.83 -28.54
N GLY A 493 12.05 6.81 -28.44
CA GLY A 493 13.46 6.59 -28.12
C GLY A 493 13.73 6.83 -26.63
N TYR A 494 14.76 6.21 -26.06
CA TYR A 494 15.08 6.38 -24.64
C TYR A 494 15.47 7.82 -24.31
N LEU A 495 14.97 8.31 -23.18
CA LEU A 495 15.39 9.59 -22.61
C LEU A 495 16.81 9.42 -22.03
N PRO A 496 17.80 10.25 -22.43
CA PRO A 496 19.14 10.20 -21.84
C PRO A 496 19.12 10.34 -20.31
N GLY A 497 19.88 9.47 -19.63
CA GLY A 497 19.87 9.36 -18.17
C GLY A 497 18.79 8.42 -17.61
N SER A 498 17.82 7.99 -18.42
CA SER A 498 16.72 7.09 -18.04
C SER A 498 16.64 5.87 -18.98
N ASN A 499 17.80 5.35 -19.39
CA ASN A 499 17.94 4.14 -20.20
C ASN A 499 17.39 2.90 -19.45
N PRO A 500 17.03 1.82 -20.18
CA PRO A 500 16.58 0.55 -19.59
C PRO A 500 17.55 0.04 -18.51
N GLN A 501 17.03 -0.14 -17.31
CA GLN A 501 17.79 -0.61 -16.16
C GLN A 501 16.90 -1.38 -15.18
N PHE A 502 17.49 -2.27 -14.39
CA PHE A 502 16.84 -2.79 -13.19
C PHE A 502 17.03 -1.80 -12.05
N MET A 503 15.95 -1.58 -11.30
CA MET A 503 16.02 -0.77 -10.08
C MET A 503 16.63 -1.57 -8.93
N THR A 504 17.16 -0.86 -7.94
CA THR A 504 17.67 -1.48 -6.70
C THR A 504 16.61 -2.39 -6.07
N PRO A 505 16.94 -3.64 -5.68
CA PRO A 505 15.99 -4.55 -5.04
C PRO A 505 15.29 -3.92 -3.83
N GLY A 506 13.97 -4.11 -3.73
CA GLY A 506 13.11 -3.48 -2.71
C GLY A 506 12.50 -2.13 -3.12
N LEU A 507 12.94 -1.49 -4.22
CA LEU A 507 12.38 -0.19 -4.62
C LEU A 507 10.92 -0.29 -5.10
N ALA A 508 10.44 -1.48 -5.45
CA ALA A 508 9.03 -1.71 -5.75
C ALA A 508 8.12 -1.55 -4.51
N LEU A 509 8.65 -1.76 -3.31
CA LEU A 509 7.91 -1.70 -2.04
C LEU A 509 6.69 -2.63 -2.06
N HIS A 510 6.83 -3.77 -2.73
CA HIS A 510 5.78 -4.76 -2.92
C HIS A 510 6.06 -6.05 -2.13
N LEU A 511 6.96 -5.99 -1.15
CA LEU A 511 7.34 -7.09 -0.27
C LEU A 511 6.12 -7.90 0.22
N GLY A 512 6.09 -9.17 -0.18
CA GLY A 512 5.09 -10.18 0.18
C GLY A 512 5.67 -11.31 1.03
N GLY A 513 4.82 -12.25 1.43
CA GLY A 513 5.22 -13.51 2.06
C GLY A 513 5.69 -13.48 3.53
N SER A 514 6.09 -12.32 4.06
CA SER A 514 6.71 -12.22 5.40
C SER A 514 5.83 -12.66 6.59
N ILE A 515 4.51 -12.69 6.39
CA ILE A 515 3.48 -13.18 7.31
C ILE A 515 2.45 -14.01 6.54
N ARG A 516 2.91 -14.84 5.60
CA ARG A 516 2.06 -15.49 4.59
C ARG A 516 0.90 -16.29 5.19
N LEU A 517 -0.25 -16.25 4.50
CA LEU A 517 -1.41 -17.07 4.83
C LEU A 517 -1.24 -18.49 4.27
N GLY A 518 -1.94 -19.46 4.85
CA GLY A 518 -1.98 -20.82 4.34
C GLY A 518 -3.25 -21.55 4.73
N THR A 519 -3.48 -22.68 4.09
CA THR A 519 -4.45 -23.68 4.53
C THR A 519 -3.95 -24.41 5.78
N THR A 520 -4.81 -25.19 6.44
CA THR A 520 -4.42 -26.03 7.58
C THR A 520 -3.27 -26.98 7.23
N GLY A 521 -3.22 -27.51 6.00
CA GLY A 521 -2.13 -28.35 5.52
C GLY A 521 -0.79 -27.62 5.36
N GLU A 522 -0.83 -26.29 5.24
CA GLU A 522 0.34 -25.42 5.06
C GLU A 522 0.72 -24.70 6.37
N LYS A 523 0.14 -25.09 7.51
CA LYS A 523 0.37 -24.43 8.82
C LYS A 523 1.86 -24.34 9.18
N ALA A 524 2.65 -25.37 8.89
CA ALA A 524 4.09 -25.36 9.16
C ALA A 524 4.85 -24.33 8.31
N GLU A 525 4.29 -23.94 7.17
CA GLU A 525 4.90 -23.05 6.17
C GLU A 525 4.26 -21.66 6.12
N SER A 526 3.35 -21.34 7.04
CA SER A 526 2.59 -20.09 7.06
C SER A 526 2.49 -19.51 8.46
N VAL A 527 2.06 -18.26 8.55
CA VAL A 527 1.92 -17.53 9.82
C VAL A 527 0.46 -17.52 10.30
N ALA A 528 -0.49 -17.49 9.37
CA ALA A 528 -1.92 -17.37 9.66
C ALA A 528 -2.77 -18.17 8.66
N ASP A 529 -4.03 -18.43 9.02
CA ASP A 529 -5.02 -18.98 8.11
C ASP A 529 -5.53 -17.92 7.10
N TYR A 530 -6.33 -18.32 6.10
CA TYR A 530 -6.92 -17.39 5.13
C TYR A 530 -7.99 -16.43 5.69
N ASN A 531 -8.29 -16.49 6.99
CA ASN A 531 -9.01 -15.43 7.71
C ASN A 531 -8.05 -14.49 8.45
N SER A 532 -6.76 -14.55 8.10
CA SER A 532 -5.67 -13.78 8.69
C SER A 532 -5.45 -14.01 10.18
N ARG A 533 -6.00 -15.10 10.76
CA ARG A 533 -5.80 -15.43 12.18
C ARG A 533 -4.51 -16.19 12.34
N VAL A 534 -3.63 -15.69 13.22
CA VAL A 534 -2.32 -16.31 13.49
C VAL A 534 -2.51 -17.71 14.06
N TRP A 535 -1.76 -18.68 13.53
CA TRP A 535 -1.83 -20.06 13.99
C TRP A 535 -1.60 -20.17 15.49
N ASN A 536 -2.29 -21.12 16.13
CA ASN A 536 -2.22 -21.35 17.59
C ASN A 536 -2.69 -20.15 18.45
N THR A 537 -3.37 -19.17 17.86
CA THR A 537 -4.00 -18.07 18.60
C THR A 537 -5.50 -18.01 18.37
N LYS A 538 -6.23 -17.44 19.32
CA LYS A 538 -7.69 -17.24 19.24
C LYS A 538 -8.06 -15.85 18.73
N ASN A 539 -7.28 -14.84 19.11
CA ASN A 539 -7.65 -13.43 18.99
C ASN A 539 -6.57 -12.53 18.37
N LEU A 540 -5.55 -13.11 17.72
CA LEU A 540 -4.51 -12.37 17.00
C LEU A 540 -4.65 -12.53 15.48
N TYR A 541 -4.61 -11.39 14.79
CA TYR A 541 -4.73 -11.30 13.33
C TYR A 541 -3.58 -10.46 12.76
N VAL A 542 -3.11 -10.82 11.57
CA VAL A 542 -2.04 -10.10 10.85
C VAL A 542 -2.51 -9.62 9.49
N ALA A 543 -2.02 -8.48 9.01
CA ALA A 543 -2.54 -7.92 7.76
C ALA A 543 -1.50 -7.10 6.99
N GLY A 544 -1.69 -7.00 5.68
CA GLY A 544 -0.80 -6.29 4.74
C GLY A 544 -0.22 -7.21 3.69
N ASN A 545 0.66 -6.68 2.83
CA ASN A 545 1.20 -7.38 1.67
C ASN A 545 1.95 -8.67 2.05
N GLY A 546 2.58 -8.70 3.22
CA GLY A 546 3.24 -9.89 3.75
C GLY A 546 2.33 -11.11 3.89
N THR A 547 1.00 -10.93 3.88
CA THR A 547 0.02 -12.03 3.94
C THR A 547 -0.08 -12.80 2.62
N ILE A 548 0.28 -12.20 1.48
CA ILE A 548 0.16 -12.84 0.16
C ILE A 548 1.19 -13.99 0.06
N PRO A 549 0.74 -15.25 -0.12
CA PRO A 549 1.62 -16.42 -0.08
C PRO A 549 2.19 -16.84 -1.44
N THR A 550 1.71 -16.26 -2.54
CA THR A 550 2.04 -16.60 -3.93
C THR A 550 3.12 -15.69 -4.51
N ALA A 551 3.68 -16.08 -5.64
CA ALA A 551 4.44 -15.18 -6.49
C ALA A 551 3.48 -14.26 -7.25
N PHE A 552 3.71 -12.95 -7.22
CA PHE A 552 2.85 -11.97 -7.91
C PHE A 552 3.66 -10.81 -8.47
N ALA A 553 3.16 -10.21 -9.55
CA ALA A 553 3.69 -9.06 -10.26
C ALA A 553 2.76 -7.84 -10.17
N GLY A 554 1.44 -8.05 -10.08
CA GLY A 554 0.48 -6.97 -9.87
C GLY A 554 0.72 -6.22 -8.55
N ASN A 555 0.31 -4.95 -8.48
CA ASN A 555 0.41 -4.19 -7.23
C ASN A 555 -0.47 -4.83 -6.13
N PRO A 556 0.06 -5.12 -4.93
CA PRO A 556 -0.58 -6.02 -3.97
C PRO A 556 -1.70 -5.42 -3.13
N THR A 557 -1.80 -4.08 -3.04
CA THR A 557 -2.63 -3.42 -2.02
C THR A 557 -4.12 -3.80 -2.12
N LEU A 558 -4.68 -3.93 -3.33
CA LEU A 558 -6.09 -4.31 -3.49
C LEU A 558 -6.36 -5.73 -2.96
N THR A 559 -5.46 -6.67 -3.20
CA THR A 559 -5.52 -8.03 -2.65
C THR A 559 -5.35 -8.04 -1.12
N SER A 560 -4.46 -7.20 -0.58
CA SER A 560 -4.33 -7.03 0.87
C SER A 560 -5.61 -6.49 1.51
N ILE A 561 -6.34 -5.60 0.84
CA ILE A 561 -7.67 -5.13 1.28
C ILE A 561 -8.69 -6.28 1.24
N CYS A 562 -8.65 -7.15 0.21
CA CYS A 562 -9.51 -8.34 0.14
C CYS A 562 -9.34 -9.25 1.38
N PHE A 563 -8.11 -9.56 1.75
CA PHE A 563 -7.84 -10.34 2.97
C PHE A 563 -8.30 -9.62 4.24
N ALA A 564 -8.13 -8.29 4.31
CA ALA A 564 -8.61 -7.51 5.45
C ALA A 564 -10.15 -7.53 5.57
N ILE A 565 -10.88 -7.44 4.46
CA ILE A 565 -12.35 -7.55 4.42
C ILE A 565 -12.79 -8.92 4.94
N ARG A 566 -12.20 -9.99 4.40
CA ARG A 566 -12.50 -11.37 4.80
C ARG A 566 -12.22 -11.60 6.29
N SER A 567 -11.07 -11.14 6.77
CA SER A 567 -10.69 -11.23 8.18
C SER A 567 -11.60 -10.42 9.09
N ALA A 568 -11.99 -9.19 8.71
CA ALA A 568 -12.93 -8.39 9.50
C ALA A 568 -14.30 -9.08 9.65
N PHE A 569 -14.76 -9.81 8.63
CA PHE A 569 -15.95 -10.65 8.72
C PHE A 569 -15.76 -11.80 9.72
N ALA A 570 -14.64 -12.53 9.64
CA ALA A 570 -14.32 -13.59 10.59
C ALA A 570 -14.22 -13.08 12.05
N ILE A 571 -13.63 -11.91 12.25
CA ILE A 571 -13.57 -11.23 13.55
C ILE A 571 -14.96 -10.88 14.07
N HIS A 572 -15.85 -10.40 13.21
CA HIS A 572 -17.23 -10.10 13.60
C HIS A 572 -17.97 -11.36 14.07
N GLU A 573 -17.83 -12.49 13.36
CA GLU A 573 -18.45 -13.76 13.75
C GLU A 573 -17.83 -14.32 15.04
N TYR A 574 -16.51 -14.21 15.22
CA TYR A 574 -15.85 -14.53 16.48
C TYR A 574 -16.38 -13.71 17.66
N LEU A 575 -16.52 -12.38 17.48
CA LEU A 575 -17.01 -11.50 18.55
C LEU A 575 -18.50 -11.71 18.88
N LYS A 576 -19.33 -12.12 17.90
CA LYS A 576 -20.72 -12.51 18.14
C LYS A 576 -20.82 -13.82 18.92
N SER A 577 -20.07 -14.84 18.51
CA SER A 577 -20.08 -16.16 19.17
C SER A 577 -19.46 -16.14 20.56
N ALA A 578 -18.40 -15.35 20.79
CA ALA A 578 -17.81 -15.13 22.10
C ALA A 578 -18.75 -14.38 23.08
N GLY A 579 -19.79 -13.71 22.57
CA GLY A 579 -20.89 -13.16 23.38
C GLY A 579 -21.90 -14.20 23.87
N THR A 580 -21.83 -15.43 23.36
CA THR A 580 -22.81 -16.51 23.62
C THR A 580 -22.22 -17.81 24.17
N ALA A 581 -20.91 -17.99 24.24
CA ALA A 581 -20.30 -19.24 24.71
C ALA A 581 -19.05 -19.00 25.57
N ALA A 582 -19.05 -19.59 26.77
CA ALA A 582 -17.86 -19.78 27.58
C ALA A 582 -17.16 -21.09 27.20
N ALA A 583 -15.84 -20.98 26.98
CA ALA A 583 -14.79 -22.00 27.09
C ALA A 583 -14.88 -23.31 26.29
N ALA A 584 -13.84 -23.54 25.47
CA ALA A 584 -13.15 -24.83 25.42
C ALA A 584 -11.63 -24.55 25.28
N THR A 585 -10.84 -25.18 26.15
CA THR A 585 -9.39 -25.01 26.25
C THR A 585 -8.67 -26.25 25.74
N GLU A 586 -7.81 -26.07 24.74
CA GLU A 586 -6.61 -26.88 24.60
C GLU A 586 -5.43 -26.03 25.06
N SER A 587 -4.68 -26.53 26.04
CA SER A 587 -3.56 -25.85 26.66
C SER A 587 -2.27 -26.10 25.87
N PHE A 588 -1.59 -25.03 25.47
CA PHE A 588 -0.18 -25.07 25.09
C PHE A 588 0.61 -24.07 25.94
N SER A 589 1.80 -24.49 26.36
CA SER A 589 2.67 -23.76 27.25
C SER A 589 3.45 -22.69 26.50
N SER A 590 3.13 -21.44 26.80
CA SER A 590 3.97 -20.26 26.60
C SER A 590 3.88 -19.46 27.89
N THR A 591 5.04 -19.20 28.51
CA THR A 591 5.20 -18.69 29.88
C THR A 591 5.38 -17.17 29.93
N MET A 592 4.87 -16.41 28.95
CA MET A 592 4.99 -14.96 28.98
C MET A 592 4.06 -14.35 30.03
N VAL A 593 4.63 -14.00 31.18
CA VAL A 593 3.91 -13.35 32.28
C VAL A 593 3.73 -11.86 31.96
N VAL A 594 2.48 -11.39 31.96
CA VAL A 594 2.17 -9.95 31.89
C VAL A 594 2.86 -9.24 33.07
N PRO A 595 3.73 -8.24 32.82
CA PRO A 595 4.41 -7.50 33.89
C PRO A 595 3.44 -6.91 34.91
N ASP A 596 3.84 -6.90 36.19
CA ASP A 596 2.98 -6.41 37.28
C ASP A 596 2.53 -4.95 37.09
N LYS A 597 3.36 -4.11 36.44
CA LYS A 597 3.02 -2.72 36.11
C LYS A 597 1.77 -2.57 35.23
N TYR A 598 1.36 -3.62 34.51
CA TYR A 598 0.16 -3.60 33.66
C TYR A 598 -1.05 -4.32 34.26
N LYS A 599 -0.91 -4.92 35.45
CA LYS A 599 -2.01 -5.67 36.09
C LYS A 599 -3.04 -4.74 36.72
N THR A 600 -2.63 -3.56 37.16
CA THR A 600 -3.51 -2.53 37.75
C THR A 600 -3.96 -1.56 36.66
N PRO A 601 -5.25 -1.54 36.27
CA PRO A 601 -5.75 -0.54 35.33
C PRO A 601 -5.61 0.85 35.95
N GLN A 602 -5.05 1.81 35.22
CA GLN A 602 -5.19 3.21 35.61
C GLN A 602 -6.68 3.59 35.50
N LYS A 603 -7.23 4.24 36.54
CA LYS A 603 -8.54 4.90 36.44
C LYS A 603 -8.39 6.05 35.44
N VAL A 604 -8.68 5.80 34.17
CA VAL A 604 -8.91 6.87 33.21
C VAL A 604 -10.14 7.60 33.71
N GLY A 605 -10.00 8.86 34.12
CA GLY A 605 -11.10 9.66 34.66
C GLY A 605 -12.36 9.52 33.80
N THR A 606 -13.52 9.43 34.44
CA THR A 606 -14.82 9.43 33.78
C THR A 606 -14.92 10.65 32.86
N ARG A 607 -14.75 10.47 31.55
CA ARG A 607 -15.26 11.40 30.55
C ARG A 607 -16.67 10.97 30.20
N SER A 608 -17.57 11.94 30.12
CA SER A 608 -19.01 11.78 29.91
C SER A 608 -19.32 10.70 28.87
N VAL A 609 -19.89 9.59 29.35
CA VAL A 609 -20.66 8.67 28.54
C VAL A 609 -21.95 9.40 28.20
N VAL A 610 -22.16 9.69 26.92
CA VAL A 610 -23.49 10.13 26.46
C VAL A 610 -24.42 8.91 26.63
N PRO A 611 -25.57 9.02 27.33
CA PRO A 611 -26.39 7.86 27.67
C PRO A 611 -27.06 7.22 26.46
N ASP A 612 -27.26 5.90 26.57
CA ASP A 612 -28.02 5.03 25.66
C ASP A 612 -29.38 5.61 25.23
N SER A 613 -29.71 5.45 23.95
CA SER A 613 -31.10 5.11 23.58
C SER A 613 -31.13 4.06 22.47
N ILE A 614 -31.88 3.01 22.77
CA ILE A 614 -31.99 1.70 22.13
C ILE A 614 -33.02 1.77 21.00
N ILE A 615 -32.70 1.28 19.78
CA ILE A 615 -33.66 0.59 18.90
C ILE A 615 -32.92 -0.50 18.09
N LYS A 616 -33.45 -1.74 18.08
CA LYS A 616 -32.96 -2.90 17.32
C LYS A 616 -33.85 -3.13 16.07
N PRO A 617 -33.30 -3.50 14.91
CA PRO A 617 -34.02 -4.29 13.89
C PRO A 617 -33.41 -5.68 13.72
N THR A 618 -34.18 -6.64 13.19
CA THR A 618 -33.86 -8.08 13.20
C THR A 618 -33.39 -8.60 11.82
N PRO A 619 -32.71 -9.76 11.74
CA PRO A 619 -32.08 -10.28 10.50
C PRO A 619 -32.97 -10.48 9.27
N LYS A 620 -34.30 -10.40 9.40
CA LYS A 620 -35.26 -10.58 8.29
C LYS A 620 -35.37 -9.34 7.38
N GLU A 621 -35.04 -8.16 7.88
CA GLU A 621 -35.12 -6.89 7.14
C GLU A 621 -33.89 -6.67 6.23
N TRP A 622 -32.75 -7.29 6.55
CA TRP A 622 -31.53 -7.23 5.73
C TRP A 622 -31.65 -8.03 4.41
N LEU A 623 -32.39 -9.14 4.41
CA LEU A 623 -32.61 -9.99 3.22
C LEU A 623 -33.62 -9.40 2.21
N ALA A 624 -34.51 -8.50 2.65
CA ALA A 624 -35.39 -7.75 1.77
C ALA A 624 -34.66 -6.58 1.09
N TRP A 625 -33.71 -5.92 1.79
CA TRP A 625 -33.02 -4.72 1.28
C TRP A 625 -32.08 -4.98 0.10
N VAL A 626 -31.41 -6.14 0.05
CA VAL A 626 -30.47 -6.48 -1.03
C VAL A 626 -31.18 -6.85 -2.34
N ASN A 627 -32.43 -7.33 -2.28
CA ASN A 627 -33.07 -7.97 -3.43
C ASN A 627 -34.10 -7.10 -4.18
N GLU A 628 -34.63 -6.02 -3.60
CA GLU A 628 -35.90 -5.47 -4.12
C GLU A 628 -35.84 -4.29 -5.09
N ASN A 629 -34.74 -3.55 -5.29
CA ASN A 629 -34.79 -2.42 -6.23
C ASN A 629 -33.48 -2.16 -6.96
N LYS A 630 -33.41 -2.58 -8.23
CA LYS A 630 -32.39 -2.32 -9.27
C LYS A 630 -31.67 -0.94 -9.20
N ARG A 631 -30.86 -0.68 -8.18
CA ARG A 631 -30.21 0.63 -7.88
C ARG A 631 -28.73 0.71 -8.25
N HIS A 632 -28.30 -0.07 -9.25
CA HIS A 632 -27.06 0.25 -9.97
C HIS A 632 -27.21 1.52 -10.84
N THR A 633 -28.44 2.01 -11.07
CA THR A 633 -28.74 3.06 -12.06
C THR A 633 -28.94 4.46 -11.48
N GLU A 634 -28.99 4.65 -10.16
CA GLU A 634 -29.28 5.96 -9.53
C GLU A 634 -28.06 6.62 -8.86
N LEU A 635 -26.85 6.05 -8.96
CA LEU A 635 -25.62 6.62 -8.38
C LEU A 635 -25.07 7.85 -9.15
N ARG A 636 -25.86 8.45 -10.06
CA ARG A 636 -25.37 9.51 -10.95
C ARG A 636 -25.57 10.92 -10.42
N ASP A 637 -26.51 11.14 -9.51
CA ASP A 637 -26.78 12.46 -8.98
C ASP A 637 -27.11 12.31 -7.51
N LEU A 638 -26.32 12.90 -6.62
CA LEU A 638 -26.81 13.77 -5.54
C LEU A 638 -25.71 14.10 -4.52
N THR A 639 -25.74 15.38 -4.19
CA THR A 639 -24.78 16.20 -3.46
C THR A 639 -24.99 16.16 -1.94
N THR A 640 -23.89 16.32 -1.19
CA THR A 640 -23.71 16.76 0.22
C THR A 640 -24.88 16.87 1.19
N SER A 641 -24.69 16.38 2.42
CA SER A 641 -24.19 17.16 3.58
C SER A 641 -24.45 16.43 4.92
N VAL A 642 -23.81 16.95 5.98
CA VAL A 642 -24.15 16.90 7.42
C VAL A 642 -23.27 16.01 8.32
N PHE A 643 -22.31 16.66 9.00
CA PHE A 643 -22.10 16.51 10.45
C PHE A 643 -22.82 17.68 11.13
N ALA A 644 -23.71 17.40 12.07
CA ALA A 644 -24.16 18.35 13.07
C ALA A 644 -24.07 17.64 14.42
N HIS A 645 -23.38 18.28 15.37
CA HIS A 645 -23.25 17.82 16.74
C HIS A 645 -24.58 17.85 17.48
N ALA A 646 -24.87 16.78 18.22
CA ALA A 646 -25.26 16.80 19.63
C ALA A 646 -24.86 15.46 20.26
#